data_AF-A0AAV7AYT9-F1
#
_entry.id   AF-A0AAV7AYT9-F1
#
_cell.length_a   1.000
_cell.length_b   1.000
_cell.length_c   1.000
_cell.angle_alpha   90.00
_cell.angle_beta   90.00
_cell.angle_gamma   90.00
#
_symmetry.space_group_name_H-M   'P 1'
#
loop_
_entity.id
_entity.type
_entity.pdbx_description
1 polymer ?
#
loop_
_entity_poly.entity_id
_entity_poly.type
_entity_poly.pdbx_seq_one_letter_code
_entity_poly.pdbx_strand_id
1 'polypeptide(L)'
;MDMFSDNLSCHGKAEECLSLCRALMNAVNWLLRGSTFYLEKLKEVLDPVTGESNLSMCLKRLEAILNSTKNRALIHIAKLEEPASWASVEQSLLRLAECINLLPSVQLRSKAEDCISLIRSIPSMLCAHADQLHRTGFPTVHAVVMLEGTMNLTGEAQPLVEQLNTVKRMQRIPSHLFLLEVWKACVVGLIESPAGTDELKWTAFTFLKIPQVLAKLKKFWLADQDFNEDMNTAFEYLLKLTPLLDKADQRCNCDCVSLLLQECNKLGLLSDHHLDHLVAKRSADREQAPRSSESSAIQPNPGLILRAEPTVTNILKTMDADHSKSPEGLLGVLGHMLTGKSLDLLLAAAAATGKLKSFARKFIQLNEFTRHISAESSKAASTRALLFDISFLMLCHVAQTYGSEMILSDGSAGGETPFFESWMQTCMPGEGKVLNPEHPCFRHPDLPKVEALVALLNTSTEMKLVQTKWHEVCLSIPAAILEIHNAWENGVLSFEAIQKITDNIKGKVCSLAVCAVAWLVAHVRMLGLDERDKSLQMIRQLGTPMYGDNILQFYNERVIIMSSILENMCSEVLQQTATPIKFAVTGSEPVPYVHRLPSKKPIKEILHGAFSTTLEKGWVDIRSLHIFDTLLHMGGVYWFCNNLVKELLKETRMEFAVRAVELLYAIFCLDMQQLTLTLLGHVLPSLLTDSSKWHTLMDPPGRALAKLSVWCAMTSYSIHNKGQPSPRQRKRHREDIEDYSSLFPLDDNQQSKLMRLLSSNEEEHSVQANPIDRPMNSSLSASQIHNISSKEPLNRVLANLFLLISSILGARMAGAHTQFVQWFMEECVESLDQGGKGGILQFMPFSMVSQVSELVKVSTLSSPKIVLAITDLTLPLGRRVAAKALTAL
;
A
#
# COMPACT_ATOMS: atom_id res chain seq x y z
N MET A 1 -15.88 45.13 30.37
CA MET A 1 -15.57 44.46 29.09
C MET A 1 -14.17 43.83 29.10
N ASP A 2 -13.20 44.35 29.85
CA ASP A 2 -11.86 43.72 30.01
C ASP A 2 -11.89 42.30 30.61
N MET A 3 -12.96 41.94 31.32
CA MET A 3 -13.15 40.59 31.85
C MET A 3 -13.47 39.54 30.75
N PHE A 4 -13.97 39.98 29.58
CA PHE A 4 -14.36 39.08 28.48
C PHE A 4 -13.23 38.78 27.49
N SER A 5 -12.11 39.51 27.53
CA SER A 5 -11.00 39.30 26.58
C SER A 5 -10.14 38.10 26.96
N ASP A 6 -9.85 37.91 28.26
CA ASP A 6 -8.77 37.01 28.67
C ASP A 6 -9.21 35.84 29.57
N ASN A 7 -10.37 35.88 30.24
CA ASN A 7 -10.78 34.89 31.25
C ASN A 7 -12.27 34.46 31.19
N LEU A 8 -12.80 34.17 30.00
CA LEU A 8 -14.16 33.60 29.86
C LEU A 8 -14.15 32.11 30.26
N SER A 9 -14.58 31.81 31.50
CA SER A 9 -14.78 30.44 31.99
C SER A 9 -16.18 30.25 32.56
N CYS A 10 -16.81 29.10 32.27
CA CYS A 10 -18.07 28.68 32.88
C CYS A 10 -17.96 27.21 33.30
N HIS A 11 -18.15 26.96 34.60
CA HIS A 11 -18.18 25.62 35.21
C HIS A 11 -19.61 25.16 35.55
N GLY A 12 -20.60 25.87 35.01
CA GLY A 12 -22.01 25.65 35.23
C GLY A 12 -22.58 24.44 34.50
N LYS A 13 -23.91 24.34 34.47
CA LYS A 13 -24.62 23.31 33.67
C LYS A 13 -24.35 23.53 32.18
N ALA A 14 -24.52 22.48 31.37
CA ALA A 14 -24.27 22.59 29.92
C ALA A 14 -25.18 23.63 29.23
N GLU A 15 -26.38 23.89 29.79
CA GLU A 15 -27.28 24.94 29.31
C GLU A 15 -26.74 26.35 29.58
N GLU A 16 -26.09 26.57 30.73
CA GLU A 16 -25.45 27.84 31.09
C GLU A 16 -24.23 28.10 30.18
N CYS A 17 -23.49 27.04 29.85
CA CYS A 17 -22.37 27.11 28.90
C CYS A 17 -22.86 27.44 27.48
N LEU A 18 -23.98 26.86 27.02
CA LEU A 18 -24.59 27.24 25.75
C LEU A 18 -25.11 28.68 25.75
N SER A 19 -25.68 29.13 26.87
CA SER A 19 -26.16 30.50 27.03
C SER A 19 -25.01 31.50 26.93
N LEU A 20 -23.83 31.14 27.44
CA LEU A 20 -22.60 31.91 27.26
C LEU A 20 -22.16 32.00 25.79
N CYS A 21 -22.24 30.91 25.03
CA CYS A 21 -21.97 30.93 23.58
C CYS A 21 -22.87 31.94 22.86
N ARG A 22 -24.19 31.91 23.14
CA ARG A 22 -25.17 32.84 22.54
C ARG A 22 -24.89 34.29 22.95
N ALA A 23 -24.60 34.53 24.23
CA ALA A 23 -24.25 35.86 24.74
C ALA A 23 -23.00 36.42 24.05
N LEU A 24 -21.97 35.59 23.82
CA LEU A 24 -20.75 35.98 23.13
C LEU A 24 -21.00 36.35 21.66
N MET A 25 -21.81 35.55 20.94
CA MET A 25 -22.22 35.87 19.56
C MET A 25 -23.00 37.19 19.50
N ASN A 26 -23.91 37.42 20.45
CA ASN A 26 -24.68 38.67 20.53
C ASN A 26 -23.80 39.88 20.86
N ALA A 27 -22.78 39.72 21.71
CA ALA A 27 -21.80 40.75 21.99
C ALA A 27 -20.98 41.12 20.74
N VAL A 28 -20.57 40.13 19.94
CA VAL A 28 -19.91 40.35 18.64
C VAL A 28 -20.83 41.10 17.67
N ASN A 29 -22.09 40.69 17.55
CA ASN A 29 -23.08 41.39 16.72
C ASN A 29 -23.27 42.85 17.15
N TRP A 30 -23.36 43.09 18.47
CA TRP A 30 -23.49 44.44 19.02
C TRP A 30 -22.26 45.30 18.73
N LEU A 31 -21.05 44.76 18.90
CA LEU A 31 -19.80 45.46 18.58
C LEU A 31 -19.70 45.78 17.09
N LEU A 32 -20.09 44.86 16.19
CA LEU A 32 -20.13 45.12 14.75
C LEU A 32 -21.08 46.27 14.41
N ARG A 33 -22.31 46.25 14.95
CA ARG A 33 -23.28 47.34 14.75
C ARG A 33 -22.77 48.67 15.32
N GLY A 34 -22.09 48.64 16.47
CA GLY A 34 -21.42 49.81 17.05
C GLY A 34 -20.32 50.35 16.14
N SER A 35 -19.47 49.49 15.61
CA SER A 35 -18.44 49.86 14.63
C SER A 35 -19.06 50.49 13.37
N THR A 36 -20.11 49.90 12.81
CA THR A 36 -20.83 50.47 11.67
C THR A 36 -21.44 51.83 12.01
N PHE A 37 -22.08 51.97 13.17
CA PHE A 37 -22.69 53.22 13.62
C PHE A 37 -21.67 54.36 13.77
N TYR A 38 -20.53 54.13 14.43
CA TYR A 38 -19.49 55.16 14.57
C TYR A 38 -18.84 55.50 13.23
N LEU A 39 -18.73 54.52 12.33
CA LEU A 39 -18.22 54.71 10.97
C LEU A 39 -19.18 55.53 10.10
N GLU A 40 -20.49 55.33 10.23
CA GLU A 40 -21.49 56.17 9.57
C GLU A 40 -21.52 57.58 10.16
N LYS A 41 -21.43 57.72 11.49
CA LYS A 41 -21.37 59.03 12.17
C LYS A 41 -20.12 59.85 11.86
N LEU A 42 -19.01 59.22 11.48
CA LEU A 42 -17.83 59.94 10.97
C LEU A 42 -18.14 60.79 9.72
N LYS A 43 -19.24 60.49 8.99
CA LYS A 43 -19.71 61.29 7.86
C LYS A 43 -20.46 62.57 8.26
N GLU A 44 -20.97 62.64 9.50
CA GLU A 44 -21.94 63.66 9.93
C GLU A 44 -21.40 64.64 10.99
N VAL A 45 -20.23 64.36 11.59
CA VAL A 45 -19.75 65.04 12.82
C VAL A 45 -18.65 66.07 12.54
N LEU A 46 -18.76 67.26 13.17
CA LEU A 46 -17.78 68.37 13.16
C LEU A 46 -16.48 68.07 13.95
N ASP A 47 -16.48 67.06 14.82
CA ASP A 47 -15.33 66.59 15.62
C ASP A 47 -14.95 65.12 15.28
N PRO A 48 -14.12 64.89 14.25
CA PRO A 48 -13.72 63.56 13.79
C PRO A 48 -12.87 62.78 14.82
N VAL A 49 -12.22 63.47 15.76
CA VAL A 49 -11.30 62.86 16.74
C VAL A 49 -12.06 61.99 17.74
N THR A 50 -13.21 62.45 18.20
CA THR A 50 -14.06 61.69 19.14
C THR A 50 -14.71 60.47 18.47
N GLY A 51 -15.09 60.58 17.18
CA GLY A 51 -15.63 59.47 16.40
C GLY A 51 -14.62 58.35 16.14
N GLU A 52 -13.40 58.71 15.75
CA GLU A 52 -12.31 57.75 15.54
C GLU A 52 -11.89 57.04 16.83
N SER A 53 -11.87 57.77 17.96
CA SER A 53 -11.56 57.19 19.28
C SER A 53 -12.57 56.11 19.68
N ASN A 54 -13.86 56.36 19.49
CA ASN A 54 -14.93 55.39 19.81
C ASN A 54 -14.91 54.18 18.88
N LEU A 55 -14.70 54.38 17.57
CA LEU A 55 -14.52 53.28 16.62
C LEU A 55 -13.29 52.43 16.96
N SER A 56 -12.18 53.07 17.32
CA SER A 56 -10.96 52.40 17.79
C SER A 56 -11.22 51.54 19.02
N MET A 57 -12.03 52.01 19.98
CA MET A 57 -12.44 51.20 21.13
C MET A 57 -13.27 49.99 20.71
N CYS A 58 -14.29 50.15 19.84
CA CYS A 58 -15.10 49.04 19.35
C CYS A 58 -14.24 47.97 18.65
N LEU A 59 -13.36 48.39 17.74
CA LEU A 59 -12.47 47.49 17.01
C LEU A 59 -11.46 46.79 17.94
N LYS A 60 -10.85 47.51 18.89
CA LYS A 60 -9.96 46.89 19.89
C LYS A 60 -10.66 45.82 20.72
N ARG A 61 -11.93 46.04 21.09
CA ARG A 61 -12.72 45.05 21.84
C ARG A 61 -13.10 43.85 20.98
N LEU A 62 -13.49 44.11 19.73
CA LEU A 62 -13.79 43.06 18.77
C LEU A 62 -12.56 42.19 18.50
N GLU A 63 -11.41 42.82 18.25
CA GLU A 63 -10.09 42.19 18.08
C GLU A 63 -9.72 41.34 19.31
N ALA A 64 -9.88 41.87 20.52
CA ALA A 64 -9.57 41.12 21.75
C ALA A 64 -10.44 39.86 21.90
N ILE A 65 -11.75 39.94 21.63
CA ILE A 65 -12.63 38.77 21.65
C ILE A 65 -12.21 37.77 20.56
N LEU A 66 -11.95 38.25 19.35
CA LEU A 66 -11.69 37.43 18.18
C LEU A 66 -10.30 36.82 18.17
N ASN A 67 -9.29 37.39 18.84
CA ASN A 67 -7.93 36.84 18.87
C ASN A 67 -7.86 35.47 19.58
N SER A 68 -8.73 35.24 20.57
CA SER A 68 -8.85 33.95 21.23
C SER A 68 -9.50 32.89 20.32
N THR A 69 -8.77 31.82 19.99
CA THR A 69 -9.31 30.62 19.32
C THR A 69 -10.49 30.01 20.08
N LYS A 70 -10.47 30.04 21.42
CA LYS A 70 -11.55 29.55 22.30
C LYS A 70 -12.85 30.31 22.05
N ASN A 71 -12.83 31.63 22.17
CA ASN A 71 -13.97 32.50 21.87
C ASN A 71 -14.54 32.27 20.46
N ARG A 72 -13.68 32.18 19.43
CA ARG A 72 -14.15 31.87 18.08
C ARG A 72 -14.87 30.51 18.03
N ALA A 73 -14.33 29.49 18.69
CA ALA A 73 -14.96 28.16 18.84
C ALA A 73 -16.33 28.20 19.54
N LEU A 74 -16.48 28.98 20.61
CA LEU A 74 -17.78 29.19 21.28
C LEU A 74 -18.79 29.88 20.35
N ILE A 75 -18.37 30.89 19.58
CA ILE A 75 -19.23 31.56 18.58
C ILE A 75 -19.66 30.59 17.48
N HIS A 76 -18.78 29.67 17.05
CA HIS A 76 -19.15 28.63 16.08
C HIS A 76 -20.24 27.70 16.62
N ILE A 77 -20.18 27.31 17.90
CA ILE A 77 -21.27 26.53 18.53
C ILE A 77 -22.56 27.36 18.55
N ALA A 78 -22.49 28.64 18.92
CA ALA A 78 -23.65 29.53 18.94
C ALA A 78 -24.32 29.66 17.57
N LYS A 79 -23.51 29.77 16.50
CA LYS A 79 -24.00 29.76 15.11
C LYS A 79 -24.82 28.51 14.80
N LEU A 80 -24.31 27.33 15.15
CA LEU A 80 -24.97 26.06 14.86
C LEU A 80 -26.25 25.88 15.69
N GLU A 81 -26.29 26.47 16.88
CA GLU A 81 -27.46 26.43 17.76
C GLU A 81 -28.55 27.43 17.34
N GLU A 82 -28.17 28.61 16.84
CA GLU A 82 -29.10 29.69 16.49
C GLU A 82 -28.75 30.36 15.15
N PRO A 83 -29.04 29.69 14.01
CA PRO A 83 -28.66 30.17 12.67
C PRO A 83 -29.23 31.55 12.32
N ALA A 84 -30.43 31.87 12.83
CA ALA A 84 -31.07 33.16 12.60
C ALA A 84 -30.27 34.34 13.21
N SER A 85 -29.71 34.15 14.40
CA SER A 85 -28.88 35.16 15.06
C SER A 85 -27.52 35.32 14.37
N TRP A 86 -26.97 34.25 13.79
CA TRP A 86 -25.79 34.33 12.93
C TRP A 86 -26.03 35.13 11.63
N ALA A 87 -27.21 34.99 11.01
CA ALA A 87 -27.56 35.80 9.83
C ALA A 87 -27.52 37.32 10.13
N SER A 88 -27.87 37.73 11.35
CA SER A 88 -27.70 39.13 11.78
C SER A 88 -26.23 39.54 11.92
N VAL A 89 -25.34 38.63 12.32
CA VAL A 89 -23.89 38.89 12.37
C VAL A 89 -23.38 39.08 10.95
N GLU A 90 -23.75 38.21 10.01
CA GLU A 90 -23.37 38.31 8.60
C GLU A 90 -23.85 39.62 7.97
N GLN A 91 -25.09 40.03 8.24
CA GLN A 91 -25.62 41.31 7.75
C GLN A 91 -24.84 42.51 8.32
N SER A 92 -24.52 42.50 9.62
CA SER A 92 -23.74 43.58 10.25
C SER A 92 -22.30 43.61 9.72
N LEU A 93 -21.72 42.44 9.45
CA LEU A 93 -20.39 42.27 8.88
C LEU A 93 -20.31 42.80 7.44
N LEU A 94 -21.33 42.54 6.62
CA LEU A 94 -21.45 43.05 5.26
C LEU A 94 -21.51 44.59 5.25
N ARG A 95 -22.38 45.18 6.09
CA ARG A 95 -22.48 46.65 6.20
C ARG A 95 -21.17 47.30 6.64
N LEU A 96 -20.46 46.68 7.59
CA LEU A 96 -19.14 47.15 8.00
C LEU A 96 -18.13 47.07 6.84
N ALA A 97 -18.09 45.95 6.11
CA ALA A 97 -17.20 45.76 4.96
C ALA A 97 -17.42 46.81 3.85
N GLU A 98 -18.67 47.15 3.56
CA GLU A 98 -19.03 48.18 2.56
C GLU A 98 -18.51 49.58 2.95
N CYS A 99 -18.47 49.88 4.24
CA CYS A 99 -18.13 51.21 4.73
C CYS A 99 -16.63 51.40 5.07
N ILE A 100 -15.84 50.33 5.21
CA ILE A 100 -14.44 50.40 5.68
C ILE A 100 -13.52 51.20 4.75
N ASN A 101 -13.77 51.18 3.44
CA ASN A 101 -12.99 51.96 2.47
C ASN A 101 -13.09 53.48 2.71
N LEU A 102 -14.08 53.92 3.49
CA LEU A 102 -14.33 55.31 3.83
C LEU A 102 -13.47 55.79 5.02
N LEU A 103 -12.72 54.90 5.68
CA LEU A 103 -11.83 55.25 6.80
C LEU A 103 -10.56 55.96 6.31
N PRO A 104 -10.25 57.19 6.75
CA PRO A 104 -8.99 57.85 6.40
C PRO A 104 -7.76 57.21 7.11
N SER A 105 -7.95 56.62 8.29
CA SER A 105 -6.88 55.95 9.04
C SER A 105 -6.58 54.55 8.51
N VAL A 106 -5.38 54.35 7.95
CA VAL A 106 -4.89 53.04 7.46
C VAL A 106 -4.81 52.00 8.59
N GLN A 107 -4.44 52.41 9.80
CA GLN A 107 -4.34 51.51 10.96
C GLN A 107 -5.72 50.99 11.42
N LEU A 108 -6.73 51.87 11.48
CA LEU A 108 -8.10 51.46 11.83
C LEU A 108 -8.72 50.60 10.73
N ARG A 109 -8.42 50.91 9.47
CA ARG A 109 -8.84 50.12 8.31
C ARG A 109 -8.30 48.69 8.37
N SER A 110 -6.98 48.53 8.54
CA SER A 110 -6.34 47.21 8.70
C SER A 110 -6.92 46.43 9.88
N LYS A 111 -7.11 47.05 11.05
CA LYS A 111 -7.75 46.38 12.20
C LYS A 111 -9.18 45.91 11.91
N ALA A 112 -9.96 46.69 11.17
CA ALA A 112 -11.31 46.33 10.79
C ALA A 112 -11.34 45.18 9.77
N GLU A 113 -10.43 45.21 8.79
CA GLU A 113 -10.21 44.13 7.82
C GLU A 113 -9.80 42.83 8.52
N ASP A 114 -8.88 42.89 9.48
CA ASP A 114 -8.46 41.74 10.29
C ASP A 114 -9.64 41.15 11.07
N CYS A 115 -10.43 41.97 11.76
CA CYS A 115 -11.63 41.51 12.48
C CYS A 115 -12.66 40.86 11.53
N ILE A 116 -12.86 41.43 10.34
CA ILE A 116 -13.76 40.87 9.32
C ILE A 116 -13.25 39.51 8.85
N SER A 117 -11.95 39.40 8.56
CA SER A 117 -11.34 38.15 8.14
C SER A 117 -11.50 37.06 9.20
N LEU A 118 -11.29 37.40 10.47
CA LEU A 118 -11.44 36.49 11.60
C LEU A 118 -12.88 36.00 11.74
N ILE A 119 -13.88 36.88 11.64
CA ILE A 119 -15.30 36.50 11.70
C ILE A 119 -15.70 35.62 10.51
N ARG A 120 -15.26 35.96 9.29
CA ARG A 120 -15.48 35.14 8.09
C ARG A 120 -14.84 33.75 8.20
N SER A 121 -13.78 33.61 9.00
CA SER A 121 -13.12 32.33 9.26
C SER A 121 -13.84 31.44 10.30
N ILE A 122 -14.77 31.98 11.11
CA ILE A 122 -15.46 31.22 12.16
C ILE A 122 -16.21 29.99 11.61
N PRO A 123 -16.95 30.08 10.49
CA PRO A 123 -17.55 28.91 9.85
C PRO A 123 -16.55 27.83 9.44
N SER A 124 -15.32 28.22 9.09
CA SER A 124 -14.28 27.34 8.55
C SER A 124 -13.17 26.99 9.55
N MET A 125 -13.37 27.22 10.86
CA MET A 125 -12.32 26.93 11.86
C MET A 125 -11.93 25.46 11.97
N LEU A 126 -12.87 24.55 11.70
CA LEU A 126 -12.58 23.12 11.58
C LEU A 126 -11.74 22.81 10.32
N CYS A 127 -11.79 23.69 9.31
CA CYS A 127 -11.01 23.61 8.08
C CYS A 127 -9.71 24.42 8.13
N ALA A 128 -9.40 25.12 9.24
CA ALA A 128 -8.26 26.01 9.31
C ALA A 128 -6.94 25.20 9.36
N HIS A 129 -6.28 25.18 8.20
CA HIS A 129 -5.00 24.55 7.91
C HIS A 129 -3.92 24.99 8.91
N ALA A 130 -3.10 24.05 9.37
CA ALA A 130 -1.83 24.39 9.99
C ALA A 130 -0.87 24.83 8.89
N ASP A 131 -0.08 25.87 9.15
CA ASP A 131 0.99 26.29 8.24
C ASP A 131 1.92 25.10 7.98
N GLN A 132 2.13 24.77 6.70
CA GLN A 132 3.05 23.72 6.32
C GLN A 132 4.47 24.17 6.68
N LEU A 133 5.19 23.33 7.45
CA LEU A 133 6.65 23.43 7.44
C LEU A 133 7.12 23.29 5.99
N HIS A 134 8.02 24.17 5.56
CA HIS A 134 8.67 24.16 4.25
C HIS A 134 9.49 22.86 4.10
N ARG A 135 8.82 21.74 3.76
CA ARG A 135 9.42 20.44 3.51
C ARG A 135 9.54 20.21 2.02
N THR A 136 10.70 19.70 1.60
CA THR A 136 11.05 19.49 0.19
C THR A 136 11.02 18.01 -0.23
N GLY A 137 10.78 17.07 0.69
CA GLY A 137 10.73 15.63 0.40
C GLY A 137 9.63 14.91 1.16
N PHE A 138 9.06 13.87 0.52
CA PHE A 138 7.95 13.07 1.06
C PHE A 138 8.26 11.55 0.97
N PRO A 139 9.08 11.00 1.88
CA PRO A 139 9.53 9.60 1.87
C PRO A 139 8.41 8.57 1.77
N THR A 140 7.25 8.86 2.35
CA THR A 140 6.09 7.95 2.29
C THR A 140 5.56 7.78 0.87
N VAL A 141 5.39 8.87 0.12
CA VAL A 141 4.96 8.79 -1.29
C VAL A 141 5.98 8.00 -2.09
N HIS A 142 7.26 8.33 -1.88
CA HIS A 142 8.37 7.66 -2.55
C HIS A 142 8.33 6.15 -2.30
N ALA A 143 8.26 5.73 -1.05
CA ALA A 143 8.30 4.33 -0.66
C ALA A 143 7.02 3.56 -1.05
N VAL A 144 5.85 4.19 -1.10
CA VAL A 144 4.62 3.56 -1.64
C VAL A 144 4.76 3.26 -3.13
N VAL A 145 5.34 4.20 -3.90
CA VAL A 145 5.61 3.99 -5.34
C VAL A 145 6.68 2.91 -5.53
N MET A 146 7.76 2.93 -4.73
CA MET A 146 8.81 1.90 -4.73
C MET A 146 8.28 0.51 -4.42
N LEU A 147 7.43 0.39 -3.40
CA LEU A 147 6.78 -0.86 -3.03
C LEU A 147 5.91 -1.39 -4.17
N GLU A 148 5.10 -0.53 -4.79
CA GLU A 148 4.20 -0.94 -5.85
C GLU A 148 4.96 -1.39 -7.10
N GLY A 149 5.98 -0.64 -7.53
CA GLY A 149 6.79 -0.97 -8.70
C GLY A 149 7.61 -2.25 -8.52
N THR A 150 8.08 -2.52 -7.30
CA THR A 150 8.90 -3.70 -7.00
C THR A 150 8.05 -4.96 -6.80
N MET A 151 6.96 -4.88 -6.03
CA MET A 151 6.26 -6.06 -5.53
C MET A 151 4.88 -6.31 -6.16
N ASN A 152 4.26 -5.28 -6.76
CA ASN A 152 2.83 -5.30 -7.13
C ASN A 152 2.56 -4.80 -8.55
N LEU A 153 3.48 -5.05 -9.49
CA LEU A 153 3.28 -4.63 -10.88
C LEU A 153 1.95 -5.12 -11.47
N THR A 154 1.52 -6.34 -11.15
CA THR A 154 0.28 -6.97 -11.63
C THR A 154 -1.00 -6.48 -10.94
N GLY A 155 -0.89 -5.73 -9.85
CA GLY A 155 -2.04 -5.21 -9.11
C GLY A 155 -2.85 -4.21 -9.95
N GLU A 156 -4.15 -4.14 -9.71
CA GLU A 156 -4.98 -3.11 -10.34
C GLU A 156 -4.50 -1.70 -9.96
N ALA A 157 -4.69 -0.72 -10.85
CA ALA A 157 -4.29 0.65 -10.57
C ALA A 157 -5.12 1.33 -9.46
N GLN A 158 -6.37 0.90 -9.24
CA GLN A 158 -7.29 1.60 -8.34
C GLN A 158 -6.84 1.59 -6.86
N PRO A 159 -6.40 0.46 -6.27
CA PRO A 159 -5.83 0.47 -4.92
C PRO A 159 -4.66 1.44 -4.73
N LEU A 160 -3.75 1.54 -5.71
CA LEU A 160 -2.63 2.47 -5.66
C LEU A 160 -3.12 3.93 -5.69
N VAL A 161 -4.08 4.25 -6.56
CA VAL A 161 -4.70 5.59 -6.63
C VAL A 161 -5.27 6.00 -5.27
N GLU A 162 -6.01 5.10 -4.63
CA GLU A 162 -6.64 5.37 -3.34
C GLU A 162 -5.61 5.52 -2.20
N GLN A 163 -4.58 4.67 -2.20
CA GLN A 163 -3.49 4.75 -1.23
C GLN A 163 -2.72 6.06 -1.38
N LEU A 164 -2.35 6.44 -2.61
CA LEU A 164 -1.66 7.69 -2.90
C LEU A 164 -2.50 8.92 -2.52
N ASN A 165 -3.80 8.91 -2.82
CA ASN A 165 -4.70 9.98 -2.41
C ASN A 165 -4.83 10.08 -0.88
N THR A 166 -4.83 8.93 -0.19
CA THR A 166 -4.88 8.89 1.27
C THR A 166 -3.61 9.48 1.87
N VAL A 167 -2.43 9.12 1.37
CA VAL A 167 -1.15 9.70 1.79
C VAL A 167 -1.10 11.21 1.50
N LYS A 168 -1.48 11.64 0.30
CA LYS A 168 -1.51 13.07 -0.08
C LYS A 168 -2.34 13.89 0.90
N ARG A 169 -3.53 13.40 1.27
CA ARG A 169 -4.44 14.08 2.21
C ARG A 169 -3.92 14.06 3.64
N MET A 170 -3.52 12.89 4.12
CA MET A 170 -3.03 12.65 5.48
C MET A 170 -1.79 13.51 5.79
N GLN A 171 -0.85 13.60 4.85
CA GLN A 171 0.37 14.42 4.98
C GLN A 171 0.19 15.84 4.47
N ARG A 172 -0.98 16.18 3.92
CA ARG A 172 -1.32 17.47 3.32
C ARG A 172 -0.27 17.94 2.34
N ILE A 173 0.10 17.09 1.38
CA ILE A 173 1.18 17.36 0.43
C ILE A 173 0.68 18.32 -0.66
N PRO A 174 1.39 19.43 -0.96
CA PRO A 174 1.08 20.27 -2.12
C PRO A 174 1.06 19.46 -3.42
N SER A 175 0.07 19.70 -4.30
CA SER A 175 -0.18 18.87 -5.49
C SER A 175 1.04 18.71 -6.40
N HIS A 176 1.72 19.79 -6.77
CA HIS A 176 2.93 19.73 -7.59
C HIS A 176 4.10 18.98 -6.92
N LEU A 177 4.30 19.13 -5.59
CA LEU A 177 5.35 18.40 -4.86
C LEU A 177 5.01 16.91 -4.72
N PHE A 178 3.73 16.58 -4.55
CA PHE A 178 3.24 15.21 -4.55
C PHE A 178 3.54 14.52 -5.89
N LEU A 179 3.20 15.17 -7.00
CA LEU A 179 3.48 14.65 -8.35
C LEU A 179 4.99 14.52 -8.62
N LEU A 180 5.78 15.51 -8.19
CA LEU A 180 7.24 15.44 -8.26
C LEU A 180 7.78 14.22 -7.52
N GLU A 181 7.29 13.93 -6.31
CA GLU A 181 7.76 12.78 -5.54
C GLU A 181 7.40 11.44 -6.20
N VAL A 182 6.22 11.32 -6.81
CA VAL A 182 5.85 10.14 -7.60
C VAL A 182 6.86 9.93 -8.73
N TRP A 183 7.18 10.97 -9.50
CA TRP A 183 8.14 10.86 -10.60
C TRP A 183 9.57 10.59 -10.13
N LYS A 184 10.02 11.22 -9.04
CA LYS A 184 11.33 10.92 -8.44
C LYS A 184 11.44 9.44 -8.08
N ALA A 185 10.41 8.86 -7.48
CA ALA A 185 10.39 7.44 -7.15
C ALA A 185 10.46 6.53 -8.39
N CYS A 186 9.73 6.87 -9.45
CA CYS A 186 9.83 6.14 -10.72
C CYS A 186 11.25 6.18 -11.31
N VAL A 187 11.89 7.36 -11.32
CA VAL A 187 13.24 7.53 -11.86
C VAL A 187 14.28 6.80 -11.00
N VAL A 188 14.16 6.86 -9.67
CA VAL A 188 15.00 6.09 -8.75
C VAL A 188 14.81 4.59 -8.97
N GLY A 189 13.57 4.11 -9.11
CA GLY A 189 13.27 2.72 -9.42
C GLY A 189 13.91 2.23 -10.73
N LEU A 190 13.90 3.04 -11.79
CA LEU A 190 14.62 2.73 -13.03
C LEU A 190 16.13 2.55 -12.80
N ILE A 191 16.75 3.46 -12.05
CA ILE A 191 18.19 3.46 -11.79
C ILE A 191 18.60 2.27 -10.91
N GLU A 192 17.84 1.98 -9.86
CA GLU A 192 18.16 0.92 -8.88
C GLU A 192 17.76 -0.48 -9.34
N SER A 193 16.90 -0.58 -10.35
CA SER A 193 16.39 -1.88 -10.80
C SER A 193 17.51 -2.84 -11.21
N PRO A 194 17.50 -4.08 -10.68
CA PRO A 194 18.48 -5.10 -11.04
C PRO A 194 18.38 -5.42 -12.54
N ALA A 195 19.52 -5.67 -13.18
CA ALA A 195 19.55 -6.06 -14.58
C ALA A 195 18.75 -7.36 -14.81
N GLY A 196 18.03 -7.44 -15.94
CA GLY A 196 17.23 -8.61 -16.31
C GLY A 196 15.73 -8.30 -16.34
N THR A 197 14.91 -9.18 -15.76
CA THR A 197 13.45 -9.07 -15.79
C THR A 197 12.93 -7.93 -14.93
N ASP A 198 13.56 -7.64 -13.78
CA ASP A 198 13.11 -6.57 -12.87
C ASP A 198 13.32 -5.17 -13.47
N GLU A 199 14.36 -5.00 -14.27
CA GLU A 199 14.56 -3.80 -15.08
C GLU A 199 13.39 -3.56 -16.05
N LEU A 200 12.94 -4.60 -16.76
CA LEU A 200 11.79 -4.53 -17.65
C LEU A 200 10.48 -4.23 -16.91
N LYS A 201 10.30 -4.82 -15.72
CA LYS A 201 9.16 -4.54 -14.84
C LYS A 201 9.11 -3.06 -14.45
N TRP A 202 10.24 -2.49 -14.05
CA TRP A 202 10.34 -1.07 -13.69
C TRP A 202 10.12 -0.13 -14.87
N THR A 203 10.65 -0.47 -16.05
CA THR A 203 10.37 0.29 -17.28
C THR A 203 8.87 0.24 -17.63
N ALA A 204 8.22 -0.92 -17.55
CA ALA A 204 6.78 -1.03 -17.76
C ALA A 204 5.97 -0.27 -16.71
N PHE A 205 6.37 -0.33 -15.44
CA PHE A 205 5.74 0.39 -14.34
C PHE A 205 5.75 1.91 -14.57
N THR A 206 6.93 2.47 -14.87
CA THR A 206 7.12 3.92 -15.02
C THR A 206 6.43 4.48 -16.27
N PHE A 207 6.50 3.78 -17.40
CA PHE A 207 6.04 4.30 -18.69
C PHE A 207 4.60 3.89 -19.06
N LEU A 208 4.07 2.80 -18.50
CA LEU A 208 2.71 2.33 -18.78
C LEU A 208 1.78 2.48 -17.58
N LYS A 209 2.16 1.99 -16.40
CA LYS A 209 1.25 1.91 -15.24
C LYS A 209 1.06 3.27 -14.55
N ILE A 210 2.14 3.99 -14.24
CA ILE A 210 2.05 5.26 -13.49
C ILE A 210 1.28 6.36 -14.24
N PRO A 211 1.47 6.58 -15.56
CA PRO A 211 0.65 7.53 -16.30
C PRO A 211 -0.86 7.23 -16.21
N GLN A 212 -1.24 5.94 -16.28
CA GLN A 212 -2.64 5.52 -16.11
C GLN A 212 -3.15 5.73 -14.67
N VAL A 213 -2.31 5.49 -13.66
CA VAL A 213 -2.61 5.78 -12.26
C VAL A 213 -2.87 7.27 -12.06
N LEU A 214 -2.01 8.13 -12.60
CA LEU A 214 -2.17 9.58 -12.51
C LEU A 214 -3.41 10.08 -13.25
N ALA A 215 -3.76 9.49 -14.40
CA ALA A 215 -5.00 9.80 -15.12
C ALA A 215 -6.25 9.45 -14.30
N LYS A 216 -6.22 8.36 -13.52
CA LYS A 216 -7.29 8.02 -12.57
C LYS A 216 -7.27 8.94 -11.35
N LEU A 217 -6.09 9.27 -10.82
CA LEU A 217 -5.93 10.14 -9.66
C LEU A 217 -6.42 11.55 -9.94
N LYS A 218 -6.27 12.06 -11.18
CA LYS A 218 -6.78 13.36 -11.64
C LYS A 218 -8.24 13.62 -11.26
N LYS A 219 -9.06 12.57 -11.13
CA LYS A 219 -10.47 12.67 -10.70
C LYS A 219 -10.67 13.15 -9.25
N PHE A 220 -9.64 13.08 -8.41
CA PHE A 220 -9.67 13.52 -7.02
C PHE A 220 -9.20 14.97 -6.83
N TRP A 221 -8.83 15.68 -7.90
CA TRP A 221 -8.52 17.10 -7.83
C TRP A 221 -9.81 17.93 -7.67
N LEU A 222 -9.74 18.95 -6.82
CA LEU A 222 -10.84 19.89 -6.62
C LEU A 222 -11.04 20.76 -7.86
N ALA A 223 -12.25 21.26 -8.09
CA ALA A 223 -12.58 22.09 -9.26
C ALA A 223 -11.70 23.35 -9.37
N ASP A 224 -11.23 23.88 -8.24
CA ASP A 224 -10.37 25.07 -8.19
C ASP A 224 -8.86 24.76 -8.36
N GLN A 225 -8.48 23.48 -8.49
CA GLN A 225 -7.09 23.06 -8.70
C GLN A 225 -6.84 22.65 -10.15
N ASP A 226 -5.90 23.32 -10.81
CA ASP A 226 -5.48 22.95 -12.17
C ASP A 226 -4.42 21.84 -12.14
N PHE A 227 -4.86 20.61 -12.37
CA PHE A 227 -3.98 19.44 -12.47
C PHE A 227 -2.90 19.61 -13.55
N ASN A 228 -3.21 20.26 -14.67
CA ASN A 228 -2.29 20.41 -15.80
C ASN A 228 -1.13 21.31 -15.42
N GLU A 229 -1.43 22.40 -14.71
CA GLU A 229 -0.43 23.35 -14.20
C GLU A 229 0.41 22.73 -13.07
N ASP A 230 -0.21 22.00 -12.14
CA ASP A 230 0.49 21.25 -11.11
C ASP A 230 1.48 20.23 -11.71
N MET A 231 1.06 19.54 -12.79
CA MET A 231 1.88 18.57 -13.50
C MET A 231 3.04 19.25 -14.24
N ASN A 232 2.78 20.37 -14.93
CA ASN A 232 3.83 21.16 -15.58
C ASN A 232 4.88 21.61 -14.56
N THR A 233 4.44 22.19 -13.44
CA THR A 233 5.32 22.63 -12.34
C THR A 233 6.14 21.47 -11.78
N ALA A 234 5.53 20.29 -11.60
CA ALA A 234 6.25 19.10 -11.13
C ALA A 234 7.36 18.67 -12.09
N PHE A 235 7.11 18.65 -13.41
CA PHE A 235 8.13 18.36 -14.41
C PHE A 235 9.21 19.44 -14.47
N GLU A 236 8.87 20.71 -14.32
CA GLU A 236 9.87 21.79 -14.24
C GLU A 236 10.82 21.63 -13.06
N TYR A 237 10.33 21.12 -11.92
CA TYR A 237 11.16 20.80 -10.77
C TYR A 237 11.97 19.52 -10.98
N LEU A 238 11.39 18.51 -11.64
CA LEU A 238 12.11 17.28 -11.99
C LEU A 238 13.30 17.57 -12.92
N LEU A 239 13.12 18.44 -13.92
CA LEU A 239 14.17 18.86 -14.84
C LEU A 239 15.35 19.56 -14.15
N LYS A 240 15.18 20.09 -12.93
CA LYS A 240 16.28 20.65 -12.13
C LYS A 240 17.14 19.57 -11.44
N LEU A 241 16.70 18.31 -11.45
CA LEU A 241 17.41 17.17 -10.86
C LEU A 241 18.32 16.49 -11.90
N THR A 242 19.12 17.25 -12.63
CA THR A 242 19.95 16.79 -13.76
C THR A 242 20.78 15.54 -13.42
N PRO A 243 21.50 15.43 -12.28
CA PRO A 243 22.30 14.23 -11.98
C PRO A 243 21.47 12.94 -11.83
N LEU A 244 20.21 13.06 -11.40
CA LEU A 244 19.29 11.93 -11.30
C LEU A 244 18.84 11.51 -12.71
N LEU A 245 18.48 12.49 -13.55
CA LEU A 245 18.03 12.26 -14.92
C LEU A 245 19.15 11.70 -15.82
N ASP A 246 20.38 12.18 -15.66
CA ASP A 246 21.53 11.68 -16.44
C ASP A 246 21.80 10.20 -16.16
N LYS A 247 21.68 9.77 -14.89
CA LYS A 247 21.77 8.35 -14.52
C LYS A 247 20.64 7.53 -15.12
N ALA A 248 19.42 8.07 -15.15
CA ALA A 248 18.27 7.38 -15.73
C ALA A 248 18.38 7.26 -17.26
N ASP A 249 18.82 8.32 -17.94
CA ASP A 249 19.08 8.32 -19.38
C ASP A 249 20.20 7.33 -19.73
N GLN A 250 21.28 7.29 -18.94
CA GLN A 250 22.36 6.32 -19.09
C GLN A 250 21.85 4.88 -18.91
N ARG A 251 20.96 4.65 -17.93
CA ARG A 251 20.37 3.33 -17.66
C ARG A 251 19.41 2.88 -18.76
N CYS A 252 18.58 3.79 -19.26
CA CYS A 252 17.57 3.52 -20.30
C CYS A 252 18.15 3.55 -21.72
N ASN A 253 19.36 4.12 -21.89
CA ASN A 253 19.98 4.42 -23.17
C ASN A 253 19.06 5.25 -24.10
N CYS A 254 18.37 6.23 -23.54
CA CYS A 254 17.48 7.15 -24.27
C CYS A 254 17.21 8.43 -23.47
N ASP A 255 16.56 9.42 -24.08
CA ASP A 255 15.92 10.51 -23.34
C ASP A 255 14.62 10.00 -22.70
N CYS A 256 14.74 9.54 -21.45
CA CYS A 256 13.64 8.89 -20.77
C CYS A 256 12.51 9.89 -20.43
N VAL A 257 12.86 11.15 -20.18
CA VAL A 257 11.90 12.21 -19.85
C VAL A 257 11.07 12.58 -21.07
N SER A 258 11.67 12.74 -22.25
CA SER A 258 10.94 13.06 -23.48
C SER A 258 9.88 12.00 -23.82
N LEU A 259 10.21 10.70 -23.66
CA LEU A 259 9.23 9.63 -23.84
C LEU A 259 8.10 9.69 -22.81
N LEU A 260 8.42 10.01 -21.56
CA LEU A 260 7.44 10.13 -20.50
C LEU A 260 6.47 11.30 -20.73
N LEU A 261 6.98 12.45 -21.17
CA LEU A 261 6.17 13.62 -21.51
C LEU A 261 5.17 13.31 -22.63
N GLN A 262 5.61 12.56 -23.66
CA GLN A 262 4.73 12.11 -24.75
C GLN A 262 3.59 11.22 -24.23
N GLU A 263 3.87 10.25 -23.36
CA GLU A 263 2.83 9.41 -22.78
C GLU A 263 1.87 10.20 -21.87
N CYS A 264 2.38 11.16 -21.11
CA CYS A 264 1.54 12.04 -20.29
C CYS A 264 0.60 12.91 -21.15
N ASN A 265 1.08 13.44 -22.26
CA ASN A 265 0.26 14.19 -23.21
C ASN A 265 -0.83 13.30 -23.86
N LYS A 266 -0.48 12.08 -24.30
CA LYS A 266 -1.45 11.10 -24.86
C LYS A 266 -2.63 10.81 -23.92
N LEU A 267 -2.38 10.81 -22.61
CA LEU A 267 -3.40 10.57 -21.58
C LEU A 267 -4.09 11.85 -21.07
N GLY A 268 -3.80 13.02 -21.65
CA GLY A 268 -4.38 14.30 -21.24
C GLY A 268 -3.94 14.77 -19.85
N LEU A 269 -2.74 14.35 -19.41
CA LEU A 269 -2.11 14.83 -18.18
C LEU A 269 -1.36 16.15 -18.40
N LEU A 270 -0.91 16.39 -19.63
CA LEU A 270 -0.24 17.62 -20.08
C LEU A 270 -0.93 18.17 -21.33
N SER A 271 -1.00 19.50 -21.45
CA SER A 271 -1.39 20.20 -22.68
C SER A 271 -0.28 20.16 -23.72
N ASP A 272 -0.60 20.40 -24.98
CA ASP A 272 0.39 20.48 -26.06
C ASP A 272 1.41 21.60 -25.82
N HIS A 273 0.93 22.75 -25.31
CA HIS A 273 1.79 23.86 -24.93
C HIS A 273 2.81 23.49 -23.84
N HIS A 274 2.37 22.78 -22.79
CA HIS A 274 3.27 22.31 -21.73
C HIS A 274 4.28 21.28 -22.25
N LEU A 275 3.84 20.38 -23.14
CA LEU A 275 4.73 19.40 -23.78
C LEU A 275 5.86 20.09 -24.54
N ASP A 276 5.53 21.02 -25.44
CA ASP A 276 6.51 21.72 -26.27
C ASP A 276 7.52 22.49 -25.41
N HIS A 277 7.03 23.20 -24.39
CA HIS A 277 7.88 23.94 -23.44
C HIS A 277 8.85 23.03 -22.67
N LEU A 278 8.36 21.92 -22.10
CA LEU A 278 9.18 21.00 -21.32
C LEU A 278 10.20 20.25 -22.17
N VAL A 279 9.84 19.85 -23.39
CA VAL A 279 10.75 19.20 -24.34
C VAL A 279 11.85 20.16 -24.79
N ALA A 280 11.52 21.42 -25.08
CA ALA A 280 12.51 22.44 -25.42
C ALA A 280 13.51 22.65 -24.26
N LYS A 281 13.01 22.72 -23.03
CA LYS A 281 13.83 22.87 -21.82
C LYS A 281 14.76 21.67 -21.59
N ARG A 282 14.25 20.43 -21.76
CA ARG A 282 15.07 19.21 -21.66
C ARG A 282 16.15 19.15 -22.74
N SER A 283 15.81 19.55 -23.97
CA SER A 283 16.76 19.54 -25.08
C SER A 283 17.94 20.48 -24.84
N ALA A 284 17.67 21.70 -24.35
CA ALA A 284 18.71 22.68 -24.01
C ALA A 284 19.63 22.21 -22.87
N ASP A 285 19.08 21.52 -21.87
CA ASP A 285 19.85 20.95 -20.74
C ASP A 285 20.77 19.80 -21.19
N ARG A 286 20.31 18.93 -22.10
CA ARG A 286 21.11 17.79 -22.61
C ARG A 286 22.26 18.20 -23.53
N GLU A 287 22.20 19.34 -24.20
CA GLU A 287 23.32 19.85 -25.01
C GLU A 287 24.59 20.06 -24.15
N GLN A 288 24.42 20.25 -22.84
CA GLN A 288 25.50 20.45 -21.88
C GLN A 288 25.96 19.13 -21.21
N ALA A 289 25.30 18.00 -21.48
CA ALA A 289 25.57 16.72 -20.85
C ALA A 289 26.68 15.92 -21.58
N PRO A 290 27.53 15.18 -20.85
CA PRO A 290 28.56 14.32 -21.46
C PRO A 290 27.91 13.19 -22.26
N ARG A 291 28.29 13.04 -23.54
CA ARG A 291 27.79 11.95 -24.41
C ARG A 291 28.28 10.60 -23.89
N SER A 292 27.35 9.68 -23.63
CA SER A 292 27.66 8.30 -23.27
C SER A 292 28.26 7.53 -24.46
N SER A 293 29.34 6.78 -24.22
CA SER A 293 29.87 5.81 -25.17
C SER A 293 28.82 4.73 -25.45
N GLU A 294 28.48 4.50 -26.72
CA GLU A 294 27.56 3.44 -27.15
C GLU A 294 28.02 2.07 -26.63
N SER A 295 27.38 1.58 -25.57
CA SER A 295 27.54 0.20 -25.11
C SER A 295 26.58 -0.68 -25.91
N SER A 296 27.12 -1.66 -26.63
CA SER A 296 26.39 -2.59 -27.50
C SER A 296 25.53 -3.65 -26.78
N ALA A 297 25.36 -3.54 -25.46
CA ALA A 297 24.47 -4.42 -24.70
C ALA A 297 23.01 -3.96 -24.85
N ILE A 298 22.11 -4.90 -25.12
CA ILE A 298 20.66 -4.71 -25.20
C ILE A 298 20.13 -4.30 -23.80
N GLN A 299 20.27 -3.01 -23.48
CA GLN A 299 19.60 -2.36 -22.36
C GLN A 299 18.15 -2.07 -22.77
N PRO A 300 17.18 -2.16 -21.85
CA PRO A 300 15.77 -1.99 -22.14
C PRO A 300 15.48 -0.53 -22.41
N ASN A 301 15.41 -0.21 -23.70
CA ASN A 301 14.94 1.07 -24.17
C ASN A 301 13.42 1.19 -23.89
N PRO A 302 12.94 2.21 -23.15
CA PRO A 302 11.52 2.45 -22.93
C PRO A 302 10.68 2.50 -24.22
N GLY A 303 11.26 2.91 -25.35
CA GLY A 303 10.59 2.82 -26.65
C GLY A 303 10.19 1.40 -27.05
N LEU A 304 10.90 0.37 -26.60
CA LEU A 304 10.53 -1.03 -26.83
C LEU A 304 9.33 -1.45 -25.96
N ILE A 305 9.26 -1.02 -24.69
CA ILE A 305 8.13 -1.37 -23.82
C ILE A 305 6.82 -0.71 -24.31
N LEU A 306 6.90 0.54 -24.77
CA LEU A 306 5.76 1.26 -25.33
C LEU A 306 5.23 0.59 -26.61
N ARG A 307 6.13 0.01 -27.42
CA ARG A 307 5.75 -0.80 -28.60
C ARG A 307 5.24 -2.19 -28.24
N ALA A 308 5.59 -2.72 -27.07
CA ALA A 308 5.15 -4.04 -26.64
C ALA A 308 3.65 -4.06 -26.26
N GLU A 309 3.10 -2.98 -25.72
CA GLU A 309 1.67 -2.89 -25.36
C GLU A 309 0.71 -3.23 -26.53
N PRO A 310 0.81 -2.60 -27.71
CA PRO A 310 -0.04 -2.96 -28.84
C PRO A 310 0.25 -4.37 -29.35
N THR A 311 1.50 -4.84 -29.28
CA THR A 311 1.87 -6.21 -29.66
C THR A 311 1.19 -7.25 -28.77
N VAL A 312 1.16 -7.06 -27.45
CA VAL A 312 0.40 -7.93 -26.52
C VAL A 312 -1.06 -8.02 -26.95
N THR A 313 -1.66 -6.87 -27.29
CA THR A 313 -3.07 -6.80 -27.71
C THR A 313 -3.29 -7.54 -29.03
N ASN A 314 -2.35 -7.46 -29.97
CA ASN A 314 -2.42 -8.18 -31.25
C ASN A 314 -2.23 -9.69 -31.08
N ILE A 315 -1.27 -10.11 -30.25
CA ILE A 315 -1.05 -11.54 -29.96
C ILE A 315 -2.29 -12.15 -29.31
N LEU A 316 -2.91 -11.46 -28.33
CA LEU A 316 -4.16 -11.90 -27.72
C LEU A 316 -5.25 -12.17 -28.79
N LYS A 317 -5.42 -11.25 -29.74
CA LYS A 317 -6.37 -11.42 -30.85
C LYS A 317 -5.99 -12.58 -31.78
N THR A 318 -4.70 -12.77 -32.07
CA THR A 318 -4.25 -13.91 -32.89
C THR A 318 -4.49 -15.24 -32.19
N MET A 319 -4.30 -15.30 -30.87
CA MET A 319 -4.58 -16.49 -30.07
C MET A 319 -6.07 -16.73 -29.83
N ASP A 320 -6.96 -15.77 -30.11
CA ASP A 320 -8.41 -15.99 -30.15
C ASP A 320 -8.86 -16.74 -31.42
N ALA A 321 -8.02 -16.81 -32.46
CA ALA A 321 -8.31 -17.58 -33.65
C ALA A 321 -8.25 -19.10 -33.38
N ASP A 322 -9.13 -19.85 -34.04
CA ASP A 322 -9.28 -21.29 -33.90
C ASP A 322 -7.94 -22.04 -34.05
N HIS A 323 -7.42 -22.59 -32.95
CA HIS A 323 -6.11 -23.25 -32.84
C HIS A 323 -5.96 -24.42 -33.81
N SER A 324 -7.08 -25.01 -34.23
CA SER A 324 -7.10 -26.13 -35.18
C SER A 324 -6.70 -25.75 -36.61
N LYS A 325 -6.82 -24.46 -36.98
CA LYS A 325 -6.62 -24.01 -38.37
C LYS A 325 -5.15 -23.76 -38.73
N SER A 326 -4.28 -23.45 -37.77
CA SER A 326 -2.86 -23.16 -38.04
C SER A 326 -1.94 -23.39 -36.81
N PRO A 327 -1.68 -24.65 -36.41
CA PRO A 327 -0.79 -24.95 -35.29
C PRO A 327 0.67 -24.58 -35.57
N GLU A 328 1.13 -24.65 -36.83
CA GLU A 328 2.50 -24.25 -37.21
C GLU A 328 2.71 -22.73 -37.12
N GLY A 329 1.69 -21.93 -37.48
CA GLY A 329 1.74 -20.47 -37.34
C GLY A 329 1.81 -20.04 -35.87
N LEU A 330 1.02 -20.69 -35.01
CA LEU A 330 1.07 -20.45 -33.55
C LEU A 330 2.44 -20.82 -32.97
N LEU A 331 3.03 -21.95 -33.40
CA LEU A 331 4.37 -22.35 -32.98
C LEU A 331 5.42 -21.32 -33.40
N GLY A 332 5.31 -20.75 -34.61
CA GLY A 332 6.18 -19.67 -35.07
C GLY A 332 6.10 -18.41 -34.19
N VAL A 333 4.90 -17.98 -33.82
CA VAL A 333 4.70 -16.84 -32.91
C VAL A 333 5.35 -17.09 -31.56
N LEU A 334 5.12 -18.26 -30.95
CA LEU A 334 5.71 -18.61 -29.66
C LEU A 334 7.23 -18.75 -29.75
N GLY A 335 7.75 -19.35 -30.81
CA GLY A 335 9.18 -19.44 -31.08
C GLY A 335 9.83 -18.05 -31.11
N HIS A 336 9.24 -17.10 -31.83
CA HIS A 336 9.72 -15.71 -31.84
C HIS A 336 9.65 -15.04 -30.46
N MET A 337 8.63 -15.33 -29.65
CA MET A 337 8.55 -14.80 -28.29
C MET A 337 9.66 -15.32 -27.38
N LEU A 338 10.12 -16.55 -27.55
CA LEU A 338 11.21 -17.13 -26.75
C LEU A 338 12.59 -16.53 -27.08
N THR A 339 12.72 -15.81 -28.20
CA THR A 339 14.01 -15.25 -28.62
C THR A 339 14.40 -14.02 -27.79
N GLY A 340 15.62 -14.02 -27.24
CA GLY A 340 16.16 -12.92 -26.46
C GLY A 340 15.31 -12.56 -25.24
N LYS A 341 15.06 -11.27 -25.02
CA LYS A 341 14.22 -10.75 -23.92
C LYS A 341 12.77 -10.49 -24.33
N SER A 342 12.33 -11.02 -25.49
CA SER A 342 11.02 -10.70 -26.08
C SER A 342 9.85 -11.15 -25.18
N LEU A 343 9.92 -12.37 -24.63
CA LEU A 343 8.92 -12.88 -23.69
C LEU A 343 8.80 -11.97 -22.45
N ASP A 344 9.92 -11.68 -21.78
CA ASP A 344 9.92 -10.85 -20.57
C ASP A 344 9.40 -9.43 -20.84
N LEU A 345 9.74 -8.85 -22.00
CA LEU A 345 9.24 -7.54 -22.42
C LEU A 345 7.71 -7.54 -22.57
N LEU A 346 7.17 -8.57 -23.25
CA LEU A 346 5.72 -8.71 -23.46
C LEU A 346 4.99 -8.97 -22.14
N LEU A 347 5.53 -9.82 -21.27
CA LEU A 347 4.96 -10.12 -19.95
C LEU A 347 4.97 -8.88 -19.04
N ALA A 348 6.05 -8.09 -19.04
CA ALA A 348 6.12 -6.85 -18.27
C ALA A 348 5.08 -5.81 -18.75
N ALA A 349 4.94 -5.63 -20.07
CA ALA A 349 3.91 -4.75 -20.63
C ALA A 349 2.49 -5.26 -20.31
N ALA A 350 2.24 -6.56 -20.44
CA ALA A 350 0.96 -7.18 -20.09
C ALA A 350 0.64 -7.03 -18.59
N ALA A 351 1.65 -7.16 -17.72
CA ALA A 351 1.51 -6.97 -16.27
C ALA A 351 1.13 -5.52 -15.93
N ALA A 352 1.88 -4.55 -16.45
CA ALA A 352 1.67 -3.12 -16.19
C ALA A 352 0.31 -2.61 -16.69
N THR A 353 -0.22 -3.22 -17.75
CA THR A 353 -1.51 -2.84 -18.39
C THR A 353 -2.70 -3.69 -17.92
N GLY A 354 -2.52 -4.60 -16.96
CA GLY A 354 -3.59 -5.45 -16.43
C GLY A 354 -4.09 -6.55 -17.39
N LYS A 355 -3.33 -6.86 -18.46
CA LYS A 355 -3.67 -7.87 -19.48
C LYS A 355 -3.01 -9.23 -19.21
N LEU A 356 -2.12 -9.35 -18.23
CA LEU A 356 -1.33 -10.56 -17.97
C LEU A 356 -2.20 -11.80 -17.69
N LYS A 357 -3.26 -11.69 -16.89
CA LYS A 357 -4.16 -12.83 -16.59
C LYS A 357 -4.85 -13.35 -17.85
N SER A 358 -5.29 -12.46 -18.74
CA SER A 358 -5.85 -12.84 -20.05
C SER A 358 -4.80 -13.51 -20.93
N PHE A 359 -3.56 -13.02 -20.90
CA PHE A 359 -2.43 -13.60 -21.63
C PHE A 359 -2.09 -15.02 -21.14
N ALA A 360 -1.98 -15.20 -19.82
CA ALA A 360 -1.75 -16.49 -19.20
C ALA A 360 -2.85 -17.51 -19.54
N ARG A 361 -4.13 -17.10 -19.52
CA ARG A 361 -5.26 -17.95 -19.93
C ARG A 361 -5.12 -18.46 -21.36
N LYS A 362 -4.53 -17.69 -22.28
CA LYS A 362 -4.30 -18.16 -23.66
C LYS A 362 -3.25 -19.26 -23.72
N PHE A 363 -2.22 -19.22 -22.87
CA PHE A 363 -1.28 -20.32 -22.76
C PHE A 363 -1.91 -21.57 -22.12
N ILE A 364 -2.80 -21.41 -21.14
CA ILE A 364 -3.57 -22.52 -20.56
C ILE A 364 -4.42 -23.18 -21.64
N GLN A 365 -5.20 -22.41 -22.40
CA GLN A 365 -6.04 -22.91 -23.49
C GLN A 365 -5.23 -23.67 -24.55
N LEU A 366 -4.05 -23.14 -24.90
CA LEU A 366 -3.15 -23.81 -25.83
C LEU A 366 -2.59 -25.12 -25.27
N ASN A 367 -2.19 -25.13 -23.98
CA ASN A 367 -1.68 -26.33 -23.33
C ASN A 367 -2.76 -27.43 -23.28
N GLU A 368 -4.00 -27.05 -22.95
CA GLU A 368 -5.16 -27.95 -22.98
C GLU A 368 -5.43 -28.50 -24.39
N PHE A 369 -5.40 -27.64 -25.41
CA PHE A 369 -5.62 -28.05 -26.79
C PHE A 369 -4.66 -29.17 -27.24
N THR A 370 -3.39 -29.11 -26.80
CA THR A 370 -2.38 -30.12 -27.16
C THR A 370 -2.56 -31.48 -26.48
N ARG A 371 -3.53 -31.63 -25.56
CA ARG A 371 -3.92 -32.92 -24.97
C ARG A 371 -4.72 -33.80 -25.93
N HIS A 372 -5.43 -33.19 -26.88
CA HIS A 372 -6.24 -33.92 -27.85
C HIS A 372 -5.34 -34.50 -28.96
N ILE A 373 -5.35 -35.83 -29.09
CA ILE A 373 -4.62 -36.54 -30.14
C ILE A 373 -5.56 -36.76 -31.33
N SER A 374 -5.19 -36.24 -32.49
CA SER A 374 -5.81 -36.57 -33.78
C SER A 374 -4.91 -37.54 -34.57
N ALA A 375 -5.41 -38.12 -35.66
CA ALA A 375 -4.58 -38.92 -36.56
C ALA A 375 -3.50 -38.03 -37.19
N GLU A 376 -2.28 -38.10 -36.65
CA GLU A 376 -1.22 -37.11 -36.90
C GLU A 376 -0.01 -37.71 -37.62
N SER A 377 0.58 -36.92 -38.53
CA SER A 377 1.88 -37.21 -39.13
C SER A 377 3.01 -36.95 -38.13
N SER A 378 4.23 -37.44 -38.41
CA SER A 378 5.40 -37.18 -37.56
C SER A 378 5.67 -35.69 -37.35
N LYS A 379 5.42 -34.84 -38.37
CA LYS A 379 5.58 -33.39 -38.27
C LYS A 379 4.53 -32.77 -37.34
N ALA A 380 3.27 -33.18 -37.47
CA ALA A 380 2.18 -32.70 -36.62
C ALA A 380 2.39 -33.10 -35.15
N ALA A 381 2.86 -34.31 -34.88
CA ALA A 381 3.22 -34.76 -33.55
C ALA A 381 4.35 -33.92 -32.92
N SER A 382 5.36 -33.54 -33.70
CA SER A 382 6.43 -32.64 -33.25
C SER A 382 5.92 -31.24 -32.93
N THR A 383 5.06 -30.67 -33.78
CA THR A 383 4.44 -29.36 -33.54
C THR A 383 3.60 -29.37 -32.25
N ARG A 384 2.78 -30.41 -32.04
CA ARG A 384 1.97 -30.58 -30.83
C ARG A 384 2.83 -30.71 -29.57
N ALA A 385 3.92 -31.48 -29.63
CA ALA A 385 4.87 -31.62 -28.52
C ALA A 385 5.52 -30.27 -28.16
N LEU A 386 5.95 -29.49 -29.16
CA LEU A 386 6.55 -28.17 -28.94
C LEU A 386 5.55 -27.14 -28.41
N LEU A 387 4.32 -27.12 -28.92
CA LEU A 387 3.27 -26.24 -28.40
C LEU A 387 2.95 -26.55 -26.92
N PHE A 388 2.87 -27.83 -26.56
CA PHE A 388 2.70 -28.25 -25.16
C PHE A 388 3.88 -27.77 -24.31
N ASP A 389 5.11 -28.07 -24.75
CA ASP A 389 6.31 -27.79 -23.97
C ASP A 389 6.52 -26.29 -23.75
N ILE A 390 6.43 -25.49 -24.82
CA ILE A 390 6.63 -24.04 -24.75
C ILE A 390 5.55 -23.37 -23.89
N SER A 391 4.28 -23.75 -24.08
CA SER A 391 3.19 -23.18 -23.25
C SER A 391 3.34 -23.55 -21.78
N PHE A 392 3.77 -24.79 -21.47
CA PHE A 392 4.04 -25.24 -20.10
C PHE A 392 5.18 -24.44 -19.45
N LEU A 393 6.30 -24.25 -20.16
CA LEU A 393 7.43 -23.46 -19.68
C LEU A 393 7.05 -21.99 -19.47
N MET A 394 6.34 -21.38 -20.42
CA MET A 394 5.87 -20.00 -20.29
C MET A 394 4.94 -19.83 -19.08
N LEU A 395 4.04 -20.78 -18.84
CA LEU A 395 3.16 -20.75 -17.67
C LEU A 395 3.93 -20.87 -16.34
N CYS A 396 4.92 -21.77 -16.27
CA CYS A 396 5.82 -21.86 -15.10
C CYS A 396 6.57 -20.54 -14.87
N HIS A 397 7.12 -19.95 -15.94
CA HIS A 397 7.83 -18.68 -15.87
C HIS A 397 6.94 -17.52 -15.40
N VAL A 398 5.70 -17.44 -15.91
CA VAL A 398 4.71 -16.45 -15.45
C VAL A 398 4.40 -16.64 -13.97
N ALA A 399 4.14 -17.88 -13.54
CA ALA A 399 3.82 -18.19 -12.15
C ALA A 399 4.95 -17.80 -11.18
N GLN A 400 6.21 -18.07 -11.53
CA GLN A 400 7.37 -17.71 -10.70
C GLN A 400 7.69 -16.22 -10.73
N THR A 401 7.52 -15.56 -11.88
CA THR A 401 7.95 -14.16 -12.06
C THR A 401 6.92 -13.16 -11.53
N TYR A 402 5.63 -13.49 -11.66
CA TYR A 402 4.52 -12.57 -11.39
C TYR A 402 3.52 -13.08 -10.34
N GLY A 403 3.62 -14.35 -9.93
CA GLY A 403 2.76 -14.97 -8.92
C GLY A 403 1.76 -15.96 -9.49
N SER A 404 1.43 -17.00 -8.71
CA SER A 404 0.51 -18.08 -9.11
C SER A 404 -0.92 -17.61 -9.36
N GLU A 405 -1.34 -16.50 -8.75
CA GLU A 405 -2.67 -15.91 -8.91
C GLU A 405 -2.96 -15.41 -10.33
N MET A 406 -1.91 -15.19 -11.13
CA MET A 406 -2.03 -14.84 -12.56
C MET A 406 -2.47 -16.05 -13.40
N ILE A 407 -2.24 -17.26 -12.91
CA ILE A 407 -2.64 -18.52 -13.56
C ILE A 407 -4.01 -18.97 -13.04
N LEU A 408 -4.22 -18.91 -11.72
CA LEU A 408 -5.41 -19.50 -11.09
C LEU A 408 -6.72 -18.81 -11.50
N SER A 409 -7.71 -19.63 -11.84
CA SER A 409 -9.08 -19.19 -12.10
C SER A 409 -9.77 -18.74 -10.81
N ASP A 410 -10.51 -17.62 -10.85
CA ASP A 410 -11.31 -17.14 -9.72
C ASP A 410 -12.55 -18.04 -9.56
N GLY A 411 -12.39 -19.20 -8.92
CA GLY A 411 -13.44 -20.06 -8.38
C GLY A 411 -14.76 -20.11 -9.17
N SER A 412 -14.74 -20.57 -10.42
CA SER A 412 -15.98 -20.89 -11.14
C SER A 412 -16.42 -22.31 -10.81
N ALA A 413 -17.48 -22.42 -10.00
CA ALA A 413 -18.15 -23.68 -9.70
C ALA A 413 -18.78 -24.25 -10.98
N GLY A 414 -18.18 -25.31 -11.56
CA GLY A 414 -18.85 -26.16 -12.56
C GLY A 414 -18.02 -26.69 -13.74
N GLY A 415 -16.76 -26.28 -13.92
CA GLY A 415 -15.88 -26.78 -15.00
C GLY A 415 -14.74 -27.68 -14.51
N GLU A 416 -14.27 -28.61 -15.33
CA GLU A 416 -13.02 -29.33 -15.07
C GLU A 416 -11.85 -28.34 -15.00
N THR A 417 -11.04 -28.43 -13.94
CA THR A 417 -9.84 -27.60 -13.79
C THR A 417 -8.81 -27.97 -14.85
N PRO A 418 -8.20 -27.00 -15.57
CA PRO A 418 -7.14 -27.28 -16.52
C PRO A 418 -5.99 -28.08 -15.90
N PHE A 419 -5.36 -28.95 -16.69
CA PHE A 419 -4.23 -29.79 -16.29
C PHE A 419 -3.12 -28.96 -15.64
N PHE A 420 -2.70 -27.85 -16.27
CA PHE A 420 -1.62 -27.03 -15.74
C PHE A 420 -1.98 -26.41 -14.38
N GLU A 421 -3.22 -25.92 -14.21
CA GLU A 421 -3.67 -25.36 -12.93
C GLU A 421 -3.60 -26.43 -11.83
N SER A 422 -4.08 -27.64 -12.12
CA SER A 422 -4.04 -28.77 -11.19
C SER A 422 -2.60 -29.19 -10.85
N TRP A 423 -1.75 -29.33 -11.86
CA TRP A 423 -0.33 -29.68 -11.68
C TRP A 423 0.41 -28.60 -10.88
N MET A 424 0.20 -27.32 -11.18
CA MET A 424 0.86 -26.22 -10.47
C MET A 424 0.46 -26.19 -8.98
N GLN A 425 -0.83 -26.38 -8.68
CA GLN A 425 -1.32 -26.36 -7.29
C GLN A 425 -0.74 -27.50 -6.45
N THR A 426 -0.53 -28.68 -7.06
CA THR A 426 -0.16 -29.92 -6.37
C THR A 426 1.33 -30.23 -6.41
N CYS A 427 2.02 -29.84 -7.49
CA CYS A 427 3.38 -30.29 -7.78
C CYS A 427 4.42 -29.17 -7.77
N MET A 428 4.05 -27.91 -8.03
CA MET A 428 5.03 -26.83 -8.20
C MET A 428 5.43 -26.21 -6.85
N PRO A 429 6.74 -26.16 -6.50
CA PRO A 429 7.20 -25.46 -5.31
C PRO A 429 6.90 -23.95 -5.46
N GLY A 430 6.44 -23.31 -4.38
CA GLY A 430 6.11 -21.88 -4.39
C GLY A 430 6.20 -21.25 -3.00
N GLU A 431 6.13 -19.92 -2.95
CA GLU A 431 6.23 -19.13 -1.71
C GLU A 431 5.27 -19.65 -0.64
N GLY A 432 5.81 -20.07 0.50
CA GLY A 432 5.05 -20.59 1.64
C GLY A 432 4.46 -21.99 1.46
N LYS A 433 4.64 -22.65 0.31
CA LYS A 433 4.16 -24.02 0.08
C LYS A 433 5.26 -25.03 0.39
N VAL A 434 5.02 -25.86 1.40
CA VAL A 434 5.80 -27.08 1.64
C VAL A 434 5.12 -28.24 0.93
N LEU A 435 5.71 -28.70 -0.17
CA LEU A 435 5.23 -29.87 -0.88
C LEU A 435 5.60 -31.13 -0.11
N ASN A 436 4.64 -32.05 0.03
CA ASN A 436 4.88 -33.38 0.56
C ASN A 436 5.29 -34.31 -0.61
N PRO A 437 6.52 -34.84 -0.65
CA PRO A 437 6.96 -35.75 -1.73
C PRO A 437 6.21 -37.08 -1.74
N GLU A 438 5.55 -37.45 -0.63
CA GLU A 438 4.66 -38.61 -0.50
C GLU A 438 3.19 -38.30 -0.83
N HIS A 439 2.88 -37.07 -1.27
CA HIS A 439 1.53 -36.72 -1.66
C HIS A 439 1.04 -37.63 -2.80
N PRO A 440 -0.23 -38.09 -2.80
CA PRO A 440 -0.76 -38.96 -3.85
C PRO A 440 -0.65 -38.40 -5.28
N CYS A 441 -0.47 -37.08 -5.44
CA CYS A 441 -0.20 -36.49 -6.76
C CYS A 441 1.15 -36.93 -7.36
N PHE A 442 2.13 -37.28 -6.53
CA PHE A 442 3.46 -37.75 -6.95
C PHE A 442 3.56 -39.27 -7.00
N ARG A 443 2.69 -39.97 -6.26
CA ARG A 443 2.52 -41.43 -6.31
C ARG A 443 1.41 -41.76 -7.32
N HIS A 444 1.77 -41.87 -8.61
CA HIS A 444 0.79 -42.16 -9.65
C HIS A 444 0.10 -43.52 -9.39
N PRO A 445 -1.24 -43.62 -9.45
CA PRO A 445 -1.96 -44.86 -9.17
C PRO A 445 -1.82 -45.94 -10.26
N ASP A 446 -1.33 -45.57 -11.44
CA ASP A 446 -1.14 -46.45 -12.60
C ASP A 446 0.32 -46.93 -12.70
N LEU A 447 0.69 -47.89 -11.84
CA LEU A 447 2.03 -48.48 -11.76
C LEU A 447 2.54 -49.01 -13.13
N PRO A 448 1.72 -49.67 -13.97
CA PRO A 448 2.14 -50.11 -15.32
C PRO A 448 2.66 -48.97 -16.22
N LYS A 449 2.07 -47.77 -16.14
CA LYS A 449 2.56 -46.62 -16.92
C LYS A 449 3.90 -46.11 -16.42
N VAL A 450 4.12 -46.13 -15.11
CA VAL A 450 5.40 -45.74 -14.50
C VAL A 450 6.49 -46.74 -14.87
N GLU A 451 6.21 -48.04 -14.77
CA GLU A 451 7.15 -49.10 -15.17
C GLU A 451 7.51 -49.00 -16.65
N ALA A 452 6.52 -48.79 -17.53
CA ALA A 452 6.76 -48.58 -18.96
C ALA A 452 7.61 -47.34 -19.24
N LEU A 453 7.40 -46.24 -18.50
CA LEU A 453 8.18 -45.00 -18.62
C LEU A 453 9.61 -45.20 -18.12
N VAL A 454 9.82 -45.86 -16.98
CA VAL A 454 11.15 -46.19 -16.45
C VAL A 454 11.91 -47.08 -17.43
N ALA A 455 11.25 -48.12 -17.98
CA ALA A 455 11.84 -48.98 -19.00
C ALA A 455 12.26 -48.18 -20.25
N LEU A 456 11.37 -47.30 -20.74
CA LEU A 456 11.64 -46.43 -21.89
C LEU A 456 12.83 -45.50 -21.65
N LEU A 457 12.89 -44.87 -20.47
CA LEU A 457 13.97 -43.95 -20.10
C LEU A 457 15.33 -44.66 -19.97
N ASN A 458 15.31 -45.90 -19.50
CA ASN A 458 16.50 -46.73 -19.32
C ASN A 458 16.98 -47.36 -20.65
N THR A 459 16.09 -47.60 -21.61
CA THR A 459 16.48 -48.02 -22.97
C THR A 459 17.10 -46.85 -23.73
N SER A 460 18.17 -47.09 -24.49
CA SER A 460 18.84 -46.07 -25.33
C SER A 460 18.01 -45.63 -26.56
N THR A 461 16.69 -45.84 -26.54
CA THR A 461 15.76 -45.52 -27.63
C THR A 461 15.08 -44.19 -27.34
N GLU A 462 15.12 -43.28 -28.32
CA GLU A 462 14.43 -41.99 -28.22
C GLU A 462 12.92 -42.12 -27.96
N MET A 463 12.38 -41.23 -27.11
CA MET A 463 10.93 -41.14 -26.92
C MET A 463 10.22 -40.81 -28.23
N LYS A 464 9.27 -41.65 -28.62
CA LYS A 464 8.40 -41.39 -29.77
C LYS A 464 7.48 -40.20 -29.46
N LEU A 465 7.29 -39.32 -30.44
CA LEU A 465 6.41 -38.14 -30.29
C LEU A 465 4.95 -38.44 -30.69
N VAL A 466 4.78 -39.35 -31.66
CA VAL A 466 3.48 -39.71 -32.25
C VAL A 466 2.61 -40.38 -31.20
N GLN A 467 1.37 -39.91 -31.05
CA GLN A 467 0.37 -40.42 -30.08
C GLN A 467 0.79 -40.31 -28.60
N THR A 468 1.88 -39.60 -28.29
CA THR A 468 2.30 -39.39 -26.90
C THR A 468 1.45 -38.31 -26.24
N LYS A 469 0.88 -38.65 -25.07
CA LYS A 469 0.13 -37.73 -24.21
C LYS A 469 1.05 -37.09 -23.18
N TRP A 470 1.64 -35.95 -23.52
CA TRP A 470 2.65 -35.30 -22.67
C TRP A 470 2.18 -34.96 -21.26
N HIS A 471 0.90 -34.59 -21.07
CA HIS A 471 0.33 -34.35 -19.74
C HIS A 471 0.35 -35.61 -18.84
N GLU A 472 0.06 -36.80 -19.38
CA GLU A 472 0.15 -38.06 -18.62
C GLU A 472 1.61 -38.40 -18.28
N VAL A 473 2.54 -38.11 -19.20
CA VAL A 473 3.99 -38.28 -18.95
C VAL A 473 4.46 -37.34 -17.84
N CYS A 474 4.08 -36.05 -17.88
CA CYS A 474 4.40 -35.08 -16.83
C CYS A 474 3.94 -35.53 -15.43
N LEU A 475 2.75 -36.15 -15.32
CA LEU A 475 2.25 -36.70 -14.06
C LEU A 475 2.99 -37.97 -13.61
N SER A 476 3.53 -38.74 -14.56
CA SER A 476 4.24 -40.00 -14.29
C SER A 476 5.73 -39.82 -13.97
N ILE A 477 6.34 -38.70 -14.42
CA ILE A 477 7.76 -38.40 -14.22
C ILE A 477 8.19 -38.41 -12.75
N PRO A 478 7.46 -37.79 -11.79
CA PRO A 478 7.85 -37.82 -10.38
C PRO A 478 8.01 -39.25 -9.83
N ALA A 479 7.05 -40.14 -10.11
CA ALA A 479 7.12 -41.53 -9.70
C ALA A 479 8.27 -42.29 -10.39
N ALA A 480 8.51 -42.04 -11.68
CA ALA A 480 9.64 -42.64 -12.40
C ALA A 480 10.98 -42.18 -11.81
N ILE A 481 11.12 -40.90 -11.48
CA ILE A 481 12.33 -40.34 -10.84
C ILE A 481 12.55 -40.95 -9.46
N LEU A 482 11.50 -41.17 -8.67
CA LEU A 482 11.60 -41.86 -7.37
C LEU A 482 12.19 -43.27 -7.55
N GLU A 483 11.66 -44.07 -8.48
CA GLU A 483 12.17 -45.42 -8.74
C GLU A 483 13.63 -45.41 -9.25
N ILE A 484 13.96 -44.51 -10.17
CA ILE A 484 15.32 -44.33 -10.70
C ILE A 484 16.28 -43.89 -9.59
N HIS A 485 15.85 -42.96 -8.72
CA HIS A 485 16.63 -42.49 -7.59
C HIS A 485 16.88 -43.61 -6.58
N ASN A 486 15.86 -44.40 -6.24
CA ASN A 486 15.99 -45.56 -5.35
C ASN A 486 16.92 -46.63 -5.93
N ALA A 487 16.85 -46.89 -7.25
CA ALA A 487 17.77 -47.80 -7.92
C ALA A 487 19.23 -47.29 -7.85
N TRP A 488 19.44 -45.98 -7.97
CA TRP A 488 20.77 -45.38 -7.80
C TRP A 488 21.24 -45.39 -6.35
N GLU A 489 20.32 -45.19 -5.39
CA GLU A 489 20.65 -45.28 -3.96
C GLU A 489 21.17 -46.66 -3.58
N ASN A 490 20.50 -47.70 -4.10
CA ASN A 490 20.87 -49.10 -3.87
C ASN A 490 22.00 -49.61 -4.77
N GLY A 491 22.63 -48.75 -5.58
CA GLY A 491 23.77 -49.12 -6.43
C GLY A 491 23.42 -49.98 -7.66
N VAL A 492 22.14 -50.08 -8.03
CA VAL A 492 21.67 -50.80 -9.23
C VAL A 492 22.01 -50.02 -10.50
N LEU A 493 21.93 -48.69 -10.46
CA LEU A 493 22.28 -47.80 -11.56
C LEU A 493 23.63 -47.11 -11.32
N SER A 494 24.44 -47.01 -12.38
CA SER A 494 25.67 -46.22 -12.38
C SER A 494 25.37 -44.74 -12.65
N PHE A 495 26.30 -43.86 -12.29
CA PHE A 495 26.19 -42.43 -12.61
C PHE A 495 26.02 -42.17 -14.12
N GLU A 496 26.71 -42.94 -14.97
CA GLU A 496 26.61 -42.82 -16.42
C GLU A 496 25.21 -43.21 -16.95
N ALA A 497 24.57 -44.20 -16.32
CA ALA A 497 23.18 -44.56 -16.62
C ALA A 497 22.21 -43.43 -16.21
N ILE A 498 22.44 -42.81 -15.05
CA ILE A 498 21.65 -41.66 -14.59
C ILE A 498 21.79 -40.47 -15.54
N GLN A 499 23.01 -40.17 -15.98
CA GLN A 499 23.24 -39.11 -16.97
C GLN A 499 22.43 -39.37 -18.26
N LYS A 500 22.49 -40.58 -18.82
CA LYS A 500 21.72 -40.98 -20.01
C LYS A 500 20.21 -40.85 -19.79
N ILE A 501 19.70 -41.30 -18.64
CA ILE A 501 18.28 -41.17 -18.29
C ILE A 501 17.87 -39.70 -18.21
N THR A 502 18.66 -38.86 -17.54
CA THR A 502 18.35 -37.42 -17.43
C THR A 502 18.45 -36.69 -18.77
N ASP A 503 19.33 -37.11 -19.66
CA ASP A 503 19.41 -36.62 -21.05
C ASP A 503 18.15 -37.01 -21.84
N ASN A 504 17.65 -38.23 -21.69
CA ASN A 504 16.39 -38.67 -22.30
C ASN A 504 15.18 -37.85 -21.81
N ILE A 505 15.16 -37.46 -20.54
CA ILE A 505 14.08 -36.64 -19.95
C ILE A 505 14.07 -35.23 -20.57
N LYS A 506 15.21 -34.55 -20.64
CA LYS A 506 15.29 -33.13 -21.07
C LYS A 506 15.45 -32.93 -22.58
N GLY A 507 15.83 -33.96 -23.34
CA GLY A 507 16.25 -33.81 -24.74
C GLY A 507 15.15 -33.40 -25.72
N LYS A 508 13.93 -33.94 -25.59
CA LYS A 508 12.81 -33.58 -26.49
C LYS A 508 11.91 -32.49 -25.88
N VAL A 509 11.53 -32.64 -24.62
CA VAL A 509 10.49 -31.84 -23.94
C VAL A 509 11.03 -31.37 -22.59
N CYS A 510 11.35 -30.08 -22.47
CA CYS A 510 12.03 -29.51 -21.30
C CYS A 510 11.13 -29.46 -20.06
N SER A 511 9.80 -29.42 -20.24
CA SER A 511 8.82 -29.50 -19.15
C SER A 511 8.92 -30.78 -18.32
N LEU A 512 9.44 -31.89 -18.87
CA LEU A 512 9.67 -33.11 -18.09
C LEU A 512 10.77 -32.91 -17.04
N ALA A 513 11.83 -32.16 -17.36
CA ALA A 513 12.86 -31.81 -16.40
C ALA A 513 12.31 -30.91 -15.28
N VAL A 514 11.40 -29.98 -15.61
CA VAL A 514 10.70 -29.16 -14.62
C VAL A 514 9.87 -30.02 -13.67
N CYS A 515 9.10 -30.99 -14.19
CA CYS A 515 8.33 -31.93 -13.37
C CYS A 515 9.21 -32.79 -12.46
N ALA A 516 10.34 -33.29 -12.97
CA ALA A 516 11.31 -34.07 -12.21
C ALA A 516 11.93 -33.27 -11.06
N VAL A 517 12.40 -32.05 -11.35
CA VAL A 517 13.04 -31.18 -10.35
C VAL A 517 12.03 -30.70 -9.31
N ALA A 518 10.79 -30.40 -9.69
CA ALA A 518 9.74 -30.03 -8.75
C ALA A 518 9.57 -31.08 -7.62
N TRP A 519 9.59 -32.36 -7.97
CA TRP A 519 9.57 -33.45 -7.00
C TRP A 519 10.90 -33.59 -6.24
N LEU A 520 12.05 -33.56 -6.92
CA LEU A 520 13.37 -33.68 -6.27
C LEU A 520 13.59 -32.58 -5.22
N VAL A 521 13.14 -31.35 -5.47
CA VAL A 521 13.19 -30.24 -4.52
C VAL A 521 12.36 -30.55 -3.28
N ALA A 522 11.16 -31.12 -3.43
CA ALA A 522 10.33 -31.56 -2.31
C ALA A 522 10.98 -32.71 -1.53
N HIS A 523 11.59 -33.67 -2.23
CA HIS A 523 12.31 -34.79 -1.63
C HIS A 523 13.52 -34.34 -0.81
N VAL A 524 14.38 -33.47 -1.36
CA VAL A 524 15.57 -32.94 -0.68
C VAL A 524 15.24 -32.24 0.64
N ARG A 525 14.06 -31.59 0.75
CA ARG A 525 13.60 -30.95 2.00
C ARG A 525 13.37 -31.96 3.13
N MET A 526 13.04 -33.21 2.79
CA MET A 526 12.79 -34.28 3.76
C MET A 526 14.08 -35.03 4.16
N LEU A 527 15.18 -34.84 3.43
CA LEU A 527 16.45 -35.54 3.65
C LEU A 527 17.36 -34.83 4.65
N GLY A 528 18.14 -35.62 5.40
CA GLY A 528 19.28 -35.11 6.18
C GLY A 528 20.40 -34.58 5.28
N LEU A 529 21.28 -33.70 5.76
CA LEU A 529 22.30 -33.05 4.92
C LEU A 529 23.21 -34.04 4.15
N ASP A 530 23.60 -35.13 4.80
CA ASP A 530 24.49 -36.15 4.23
C ASP A 530 23.81 -37.00 3.13
N GLU A 531 22.49 -37.08 3.13
CA GLU A 531 21.69 -37.88 2.19
C GLU A 531 21.35 -37.11 0.90
N ARG A 532 21.63 -35.81 0.84
CA ARG A 532 21.19 -34.93 -0.27
C ARG A 532 22.03 -35.06 -1.53
N ASP A 533 23.24 -35.63 -1.46
CA ASP A 533 24.23 -35.50 -2.54
C ASP A 533 23.74 -36.06 -3.88
N LYS A 534 23.22 -37.29 -3.92
CA LYS A 534 22.69 -37.91 -5.16
C LYS A 534 21.49 -37.15 -5.73
N SER A 535 20.54 -36.72 -4.89
CA SER A 535 19.42 -35.89 -5.34
C SER A 535 19.89 -34.56 -5.96
N LEU A 536 20.86 -33.90 -5.32
CA LEU A 536 21.46 -32.66 -5.83
C LEU A 536 22.24 -32.89 -7.14
N GLN A 537 22.94 -34.02 -7.27
CA GLN A 537 23.59 -34.40 -8.53
C GLN A 537 22.58 -34.65 -9.65
N MET A 538 21.46 -35.34 -9.37
CA MET A 538 20.40 -35.56 -10.36
C MET A 538 19.78 -34.24 -10.82
N ILE A 539 19.52 -33.30 -9.90
CA ILE A 539 19.07 -31.93 -10.23
C ILE A 539 20.06 -31.25 -11.18
N ARG A 540 21.38 -31.30 -10.90
CA ARG A 540 22.42 -30.72 -11.78
C ARG A 540 22.38 -31.31 -13.19
N GLN A 541 22.22 -32.63 -13.30
CA GLN A 541 22.15 -33.29 -14.60
C GLN A 541 20.92 -32.86 -15.39
N LEU A 542 19.75 -32.76 -14.75
CA LEU A 542 18.51 -32.33 -15.40
C LEU A 542 18.56 -30.89 -15.95
N GLY A 543 19.30 -29.99 -15.30
CA GLY A 543 19.48 -28.62 -15.78
C GLY A 543 20.69 -28.39 -16.69
N THR A 544 21.48 -29.42 -17.00
CA THR A 544 22.64 -29.29 -17.90
C THR A 544 22.17 -29.31 -19.37
N PRO A 545 22.50 -28.32 -20.22
CA PRO A 545 22.14 -28.33 -21.64
C PRO A 545 22.69 -29.54 -22.38
N MET A 546 22.02 -29.96 -23.47
CA MET A 546 22.49 -31.02 -24.36
C MET A 546 23.11 -30.41 -25.62
N TYR A 547 24.10 -31.09 -26.19
CA TYR A 547 24.73 -30.72 -27.45
C TYR A 547 24.64 -31.91 -28.41
N GLY A 548 23.88 -31.79 -29.50
CA GLY A 548 23.73 -32.85 -30.51
C GLY A 548 22.50 -32.71 -31.42
N ASP A 549 22.37 -33.61 -32.40
CA ASP A 549 21.36 -33.56 -33.48
C ASP A 549 19.95 -34.00 -33.06
N ASN A 550 19.79 -34.57 -31.87
CA ASN A 550 18.53 -35.17 -31.39
C ASN A 550 17.58 -34.19 -30.66
N ILE A 551 17.71 -32.88 -30.89
CA ILE A 551 16.93 -31.82 -30.24
C ILE A 551 15.77 -31.31 -31.11
N LEU A 552 14.66 -30.91 -30.50
CA LEU A 552 13.55 -30.27 -31.23
C LEU A 552 13.80 -28.77 -31.47
N GLN A 553 13.01 -28.14 -32.35
CA GLN A 553 13.10 -26.71 -32.64
C GLN A 553 13.11 -25.84 -31.36
N PHE A 554 13.78 -24.69 -31.44
CA PHE A 554 13.91 -23.72 -30.35
C PHE A 554 14.52 -24.30 -29.06
N TYR A 555 15.32 -25.37 -29.14
CA TYR A 555 15.87 -26.03 -27.94
C TYR A 555 16.68 -25.08 -27.07
N ASN A 556 17.56 -24.27 -27.67
CA ASN A 556 18.40 -23.33 -26.91
C ASN A 556 17.56 -22.33 -26.13
N GLU A 557 16.54 -21.76 -26.77
CA GLU A 557 15.62 -20.81 -26.15
C GLU A 557 14.77 -21.47 -25.05
N ARG A 558 14.29 -22.70 -25.28
CA ARG A 558 13.54 -23.48 -24.27
C ARG A 558 14.41 -23.83 -23.06
N VAL A 559 15.67 -24.20 -23.27
CA VAL A 559 16.63 -24.53 -22.20
C VAL A 559 16.95 -23.32 -21.34
N ILE A 560 17.03 -22.11 -21.92
CA ILE A 560 17.23 -20.86 -21.14
C ILE A 560 16.07 -20.67 -20.14
N ILE A 561 14.82 -20.77 -20.61
CA ILE A 561 13.65 -20.61 -19.73
C ILE A 561 13.55 -21.77 -18.73
N MET A 562 13.79 -23.01 -19.16
CA MET A 562 13.86 -24.17 -18.26
C MET A 562 14.89 -23.92 -17.15
N SER A 563 16.10 -23.50 -17.49
CA SER A 563 17.17 -23.24 -16.52
C SER A 563 16.76 -22.18 -15.50
N SER A 564 16.18 -21.06 -15.96
CA SER A 564 15.61 -20.03 -15.08
C SER A 564 14.56 -20.60 -14.12
N ILE A 565 13.64 -21.43 -14.63
CA ILE A 565 12.60 -22.07 -13.82
C ILE A 565 13.19 -22.97 -12.74
N LEU A 566 14.17 -23.80 -13.13
CA LEU A 566 14.86 -24.73 -12.23
C LEU A 566 15.66 -23.98 -11.15
N GLU A 567 16.34 -22.89 -11.50
CA GLU A 567 17.07 -22.03 -10.55
C GLU A 567 16.15 -21.48 -9.47
N ASN A 568 14.99 -20.96 -9.88
CA ASN A 568 14.00 -20.43 -8.95
C ASN A 568 13.42 -21.53 -8.04
N MET A 569 13.06 -22.70 -8.58
CA MET A 569 12.55 -23.83 -7.78
C MET A 569 13.58 -24.29 -6.73
N CYS A 570 14.86 -24.33 -7.11
CA CYS A 570 15.92 -24.81 -6.23
C CYS A 570 16.41 -23.73 -5.23
N SER A 571 16.07 -22.46 -5.44
CA SER A 571 16.65 -21.33 -4.70
C SER A 571 16.51 -21.45 -3.18
N GLU A 572 15.34 -21.81 -2.66
CA GLU A 572 15.09 -21.96 -1.21
C GLU A 572 15.82 -23.17 -0.60
N VAL A 573 15.81 -24.31 -1.29
CA VAL A 573 16.43 -25.56 -0.81
C VAL A 573 17.96 -25.48 -0.83
N LEU A 574 18.52 -24.77 -1.80
CA LEU A 574 19.95 -24.57 -1.93
C LEU A 574 20.51 -23.50 -1.00
N GLN A 575 19.68 -22.56 -0.54
CA GLN A 575 20.08 -21.61 0.52
C GLN A 575 20.35 -22.31 1.86
N GLN A 576 19.56 -23.34 2.20
CA GLN A 576 19.73 -24.10 3.44
C GLN A 576 21.01 -24.96 3.48
N THR A 577 21.52 -25.36 2.31
CA THR A 577 22.72 -26.22 2.17
C THR A 577 24.02 -25.44 2.00
N ALA A 578 23.97 -24.10 1.92
CA ALA A 578 25.10 -23.20 1.67
C ALA A 578 25.89 -23.44 0.36
N THR A 579 25.47 -24.38 -0.49
CA THR A 579 26.06 -24.66 -1.81
C THR A 579 25.11 -24.24 -2.93
N PRO A 580 25.34 -23.10 -3.62
CA PRO A 580 24.52 -22.74 -4.77
C PRO A 580 24.83 -23.68 -5.94
N ILE A 581 23.82 -24.40 -6.44
CA ILE A 581 23.86 -24.99 -7.77
C ILE A 581 23.56 -23.85 -8.75
N LYS A 582 24.51 -23.56 -9.64
CA LYS A 582 24.29 -22.68 -10.79
C LYS A 582 24.15 -23.59 -12.01
N PHE A 583 23.10 -23.39 -12.81
CA PHE A 583 23.02 -24.06 -14.10
C PHE A 583 23.79 -23.18 -15.08
N ALA A 584 24.82 -23.75 -15.71
CA ALA A 584 25.77 -22.99 -16.51
C ALA A 584 25.09 -22.45 -17.78
N VAL A 585 24.62 -21.20 -17.72
CA VAL A 585 24.39 -20.38 -18.91
C VAL A 585 25.30 -19.16 -18.79
N THR A 586 26.22 -19.04 -19.75
CA THR A 586 27.24 -17.99 -19.80
C THR A 586 26.61 -16.60 -19.76
N GLY A 587 26.92 -15.81 -18.72
CA GLY A 587 26.79 -14.35 -18.74
C GLY A 587 25.68 -13.71 -17.90
N SER A 588 24.80 -14.45 -17.22
CA SER A 588 23.89 -13.86 -16.23
C SER A 588 24.52 -13.88 -14.84
N GLU A 589 24.89 -12.70 -14.32
CA GLU A 589 25.13 -12.58 -12.89
C GLU A 589 23.83 -12.92 -12.12
N PRO A 590 23.91 -13.64 -10.99
CA PRO A 590 22.72 -13.93 -10.20
C PRO A 590 22.06 -12.62 -9.79
N VAL A 591 20.73 -12.52 -9.97
CA VAL A 591 19.95 -11.37 -9.51
C VAL A 591 20.22 -11.18 -8.01
N PRO A 592 20.85 -10.07 -7.59
CA PRO A 592 21.43 -9.95 -6.24
C PRO A 592 20.41 -9.99 -5.08
N TYR A 593 19.11 -9.89 -5.40
CA TYR A 593 18.06 -9.53 -4.45
C TYR A 593 16.98 -10.59 -4.24
N VAL A 594 17.06 -11.75 -4.91
CA VAL A 594 16.04 -12.81 -4.75
C VAL A 594 16.17 -13.45 -3.37
N HIS A 595 15.41 -12.92 -2.41
CA HIS A 595 15.10 -13.53 -1.10
C HIS A 595 16.29 -14.15 -0.36
N ARG A 596 17.47 -13.51 -0.39
CA ARG A 596 18.66 -14.01 0.33
C ARG A 596 18.97 -13.09 1.48
N LEU A 597 18.62 -13.52 2.69
CA LEU A 597 19.25 -12.96 3.87
C LEU A 597 20.75 -13.29 3.86
N PRO A 598 21.60 -12.43 4.43
CA PRO A 598 22.99 -12.78 4.72
C PRO A 598 23.05 -14.09 5.51
N SER A 599 23.84 -15.04 5.04
CA SER A 599 23.98 -16.32 5.73
C SER A 599 24.59 -16.13 7.12
N LYS A 600 24.15 -16.94 8.08
CA LYS A 600 24.69 -17.04 9.46
C LYS A 600 24.54 -15.77 10.33
N LYS A 601 23.63 -14.84 10.02
CA LYS A 601 23.30 -13.70 10.90
C LYS A 601 21.89 -13.83 11.52
N PRO A 602 21.69 -13.49 12.80
CA PRO A 602 20.36 -13.45 13.40
C PRO A 602 19.43 -12.46 12.69
N ILE A 603 18.18 -12.85 12.44
CA ILE A 603 17.19 -12.02 11.72
C ILE A 603 16.94 -10.66 12.38
N LYS A 604 17.08 -10.57 13.70
CA LYS A 604 16.93 -9.32 14.46
C LYS A 604 18.03 -8.30 14.14
N GLU A 605 19.27 -8.75 14.00
CA GLU A 605 20.39 -7.89 13.64
C GLU A 605 20.24 -7.37 12.20
N ILE A 606 19.74 -8.22 11.31
CA ILE A 606 19.46 -7.84 9.92
C ILE A 606 18.35 -6.78 9.87
N LEU A 607 17.27 -6.95 10.64
CA LEU A 607 16.18 -5.98 10.74
C LEU A 607 16.68 -4.62 11.22
N HIS A 608 17.48 -4.60 12.30
CA HIS A 608 18.05 -3.37 12.83
C HIS A 608 18.96 -2.69 11.80
N GLY A 609 19.91 -3.43 11.21
CA GLY A 609 20.83 -2.88 10.21
C GLY A 609 20.13 -2.35 8.96
N ALA A 610 19.10 -3.06 8.48
CA ALA A 610 18.28 -2.61 7.35
C ALA A 610 17.54 -1.31 7.70
N PHE A 611 16.83 -1.27 8.83
CA PHE A 611 16.05 -0.11 9.24
C PHE A 611 16.92 1.13 9.52
N SER A 612 18.04 0.98 10.22
CA SER A 612 18.98 2.09 10.46
C SER A 612 19.51 2.67 9.15
N THR A 613 19.90 1.80 8.20
CA THR A 613 20.37 2.25 6.87
C THR A 613 19.26 2.99 6.12
N THR A 614 18.03 2.48 6.13
CA THR A 614 16.87 3.14 5.51
C THR A 614 16.57 4.49 6.16
N LEU A 615 16.68 4.59 7.49
CA LEU A 615 16.43 5.82 8.24
C LEU A 615 17.47 6.91 7.95
N GLU A 616 18.75 6.54 7.88
CA GLU A 616 19.85 7.43 7.50
C GLU A 616 19.68 7.95 6.07
N LYS A 617 19.39 7.05 5.12
CA LYS A 617 19.09 7.41 3.73
C LYS A 617 17.85 8.29 3.59
N GLY A 618 16.84 8.07 4.44
CA GLY A 618 15.56 8.78 4.43
C GLY A 618 14.56 8.31 3.38
N TRP A 619 14.77 7.14 2.77
CA TRP A 619 13.84 6.51 1.83
C TRP A 619 14.12 4.99 1.76
N VAL A 620 13.15 4.22 1.25
CA VAL A 620 13.24 2.76 1.16
C VAL A 620 13.65 2.34 -0.25
N ASP A 621 14.84 1.75 -0.38
CA ASP A 621 15.35 1.19 -1.64
C ASP A 621 14.79 -0.21 -1.95
N ILE A 622 14.95 -0.66 -3.20
CA ILE A 622 14.46 -1.97 -3.67
C ILE A 622 14.99 -3.11 -2.78
N ARG A 623 16.28 -3.03 -2.42
CA ARG A 623 16.93 -4.04 -1.58
C ARG A 623 16.29 -4.15 -0.20
N SER A 624 16.05 -3.01 0.45
CA SER A 624 15.46 -2.97 1.79
C SER A 624 14.03 -3.51 1.76
N LEU A 625 13.25 -3.23 0.71
CA LEU A 625 11.91 -3.80 0.53
C LEU A 625 11.92 -5.33 0.53
N HIS A 626 12.81 -5.96 -0.26
CA HIS A 626 12.94 -7.43 -0.25
C HIS A 626 13.40 -7.99 1.10
N ILE A 627 14.32 -7.29 1.79
CA ILE A 627 14.76 -7.70 3.14
C ILE A 627 13.59 -7.64 4.12
N PHE A 628 12.84 -6.54 4.15
CA PHE A 628 11.70 -6.39 5.05
C PHE A 628 10.58 -7.39 4.76
N ASP A 629 10.29 -7.64 3.49
CA ASP A 629 9.31 -8.65 3.10
C ASP A 629 9.74 -10.06 3.54
N THR A 630 11.01 -10.43 3.31
CA THR A 630 11.53 -11.73 3.77
C THR A 630 11.47 -11.85 5.30
N LEU A 631 11.87 -10.80 6.03
CA LEU A 631 11.82 -10.76 7.49
C LEU A 631 10.40 -10.84 8.05
N LEU A 632 9.42 -10.23 7.38
CA LEU A 632 8.00 -10.32 7.73
C LEU A 632 7.52 -11.77 7.64
N HIS A 633 7.88 -12.48 6.57
CA HIS A 633 7.51 -13.88 6.38
C HIS A 633 8.20 -14.83 7.36
N MET A 634 9.49 -14.64 7.67
CA MET A 634 10.20 -15.53 8.61
C MET A 634 9.91 -15.25 10.08
N GLY A 635 9.78 -13.98 10.46
CA GLY A 635 9.54 -13.60 11.84
C GLY A 635 8.07 -13.64 12.26
N GLY A 636 7.16 -13.57 11.30
CA GLY A 636 5.73 -13.39 11.53
C GLY A 636 5.38 -11.92 11.84
N VAL A 637 4.09 -11.60 11.68
CA VAL A 637 3.58 -10.22 11.75
C VAL A 637 3.84 -9.57 13.10
N TYR A 638 3.60 -10.30 14.20
CA TYR A 638 3.83 -9.80 15.57
C TYR A 638 5.30 -9.44 15.82
N TRP A 639 6.22 -10.37 15.52
CA TRP A 639 7.64 -10.14 15.74
C TRP A 639 8.14 -8.95 14.92
N PHE A 640 7.74 -8.88 13.65
CA PHE A 640 8.16 -7.83 12.73
C PHE A 640 7.68 -6.45 13.19
N CYS A 641 6.38 -6.32 13.49
CA CYS A 641 5.77 -5.08 13.98
C CYS A 641 6.42 -4.63 15.31
N ASN A 642 6.51 -5.54 16.29
CA ASN A 642 7.04 -5.23 17.62
C ASN A 642 8.50 -4.77 17.58
N ASN A 643 9.36 -5.41 16.76
CA ASN A 643 10.77 -5.00 16.67
C ASN A 643 10.93 -3.67 15.94
N LEU A 644 10.16 -3.38 14.89
CA LEU A 644 10.21 -2.08 14.23
C LEU A 644 9.69 -0.94 15.11
N VAL A 645 8.63 -1.16 15.89
CA VAL A 645 8.17 -0.19 16.89
C VAL A 645 9.24 0.04 17.96
N LYS A 646 9.97 -0.99 18.39
CA LYS A 646 11.10 -0.82 19.30
C LYS A 646 12.22 0.03 18.70
N GLU A 647 12.47 -0.05 17.39
CA GLU A 647 13.43 0.86 16.75
C GLU A 647 12.93 2.31 16.76
N LEU A 648 11.64 2.55 16.44
CA LEU A 648 11.03 3.89 16.55
C LEU A 648 11.16 4.47 17.96
N LEU A 649 10.91 3.66 18.99
CA LEU A 649 10.93 4.10 20.38
C LEU A 649 12.34 4.42 20.92
N LYS A 650 13.41 4.09 20.18
CA LYS A 650 14.79 4.50 20.52
C LYS A 650 15.12 5.92 20.06
N GLU A 651 14.33 6.49 19.16
CA GLU A 651 14.63 7.78 18.55
C GLU A 651 14.45 8.92 19.56
N THR A 652 15.52 9.69 19.78
CA THR A 652 15.52 10.83 20.72
C THR A 652 15.40 12.19 20.01
N ARG A 653 15.59 12.22 18.70
CA ARG A 653 15.52 13.45 17.88
C ARG A 653 14.19 13.51 17.13
N MET A 654 13.49 14.64 17.24
CA MET A 654 12.19 14.86 16.57
C MET A 654 12.26 14.63 15.05
N GLU A 655 13.33 15.07 14.39
CA GLU A 655 13.51 14.90 12.94
C GLU A 655 13.57 13.43 12.52
N PHE A 656 14.32 12.61 13.25
CA PHE A 656 14.45 11.18 13.00
C PHE A 656 13.19 10.42 13.38
N ALA A 657 12.53 10.78 14.50
CA ALA A 657 11.27 10.19 14.90
C ALA A 657 10.17 10.40 13.84
N VAL A 658 10.04 11.61 13.28
CA VAL A 658 9.06 11.87 12.21
C VAL A 658 9.42 11.15 10.91
N ARG A 659 10.70 11.12 10.53
CA ARG A 659 11.16 10.36 9.36
C ARG A 659 10.91 8.85 9.53
N ALA A 660 11.14 8.33 10.73
CA ALA A 660 10.87 6.93 11.06
C ALA A 660 9.39 6.59 10.90
N VAL A 661 8.46 7.48 11.26
CA VAL A 661 7.02 7.28 11.00
C VAL A 661 6.73 7.16 9.51
N GLU A 662 7.27 8.06 8.70
CA GLU A 662 7.04 8.08 7.25
C GLU A 662 7.56 6.80 6.56
N LEU A 663 8.72 6.30 7.00
CA LEU A 663 9.33 5.07 6.50
C LEU A 663 8.62 3.82 7.03
N LEU A 664 8.30 3.77 8.32
CA LEU A 664 7.59 2.65 8.92
C LEU A 664 6.19 2.48 8.36
N TYR A 665 5.47 3.58 8.12
CA TYR A 665 4.18 3.51 7.44
C TYR A 665 4.33 2.85 6.06
N ALA A 666 5.38 3.21 5.31
CA ALA A 666 5.62 2.61 4.00
C ALA A 666 6.04 1.14 4.08
N ILE A 667 6.89 0.76 5.05
CA ILE A 667 7.22 -0.64 5.32
C ILE A 667 5.95 -1.41 5.72
N PHE A 668 5.06 -0.81 6.50
CA PHE A 668 3.80 -1.43 6.91
C PHE A 668 2.84 -1.61 5.73
N CYS A 669 3.02 -0.88 4.62
CA CYS A 669 2.26 -1.13 3.40
C CYS A 669 2.56 -2.50 2.77
N LEU A 670 3.65 -3.19 3.18
CA LEU A 670 3.87 -4.60 2.86
C LEU A 670 2.65 -5.42 3.27
N ASP A 671 2.15 -5.26 4.51
CA ASP A 671 0.90 -5.85 5.02
C ASP A 671 0.10 -4.85 5.87
N MET A 672 -0.53 -3.87 5.22
CA MET A 672 -1.17 -2.77 5.95
C MET A 672 -2.23 -3.29 6.94
N GLN A 673 -2.99 -4.30 6.56
CA GLN A 673 -4.07 -4.82 7.40
C GLN A 673 -3.54 -5.58 8.61
N GLN A 674 -2.70 -6.61 8.41
CA GLN A 674 -2.23 -7.45 9.52
C GLN A 674 -1.32 -6.67 10.46
N LEU A 675 -0.46 -5.80 9.93
CA LEU A 675 0.41 -4.96 10.75
C LEU A 675 -0.38 -3.90 11.52
N THR A 676 -1.46 -3.36 10.96
CA THR A 676 -2.36 -2.46 11.71
C THR A 676 -3.09 -3.19 12.84
N LEU A 677 -3.64 -4.38 12.57
CA LEU A 677 -4.29 -5.20 13.61
C LEU A 677 -3.32 -5.55 14.73
N THR A 678 -2.09 -5.93 14.38
CA THR A 678 -1.02 -6.24 15.34
C THR A 678 -0.62 -5.01 16.16
N LEU A 679 -0.42 -3.87 15.49
CA LEU A 679 -0.02 -2.62 16.13
C LEU A 679 -1.07 -2.16 17.15
N LEU A 680 -2.32 -2.07 16.71
CA LEU A 680 -3.42 -1.52 17.51
C LEU A 680 -3.97 -2.54 18.53
N GLY A 681 -3.93 -3.83 18.21
CA GLY A 681 -4.50 -4.90 19.02
C GLY A 681 -3.54 -5.49 20.06
N HIS A 682 -2.22 -5.45 19.83
CA HIS A 682 -1.24 -6.06 20.74
C HIS A 682 -0.13 -5.12 21.17
N VAL A 683 0.59 -4.51 20.22
CA VAL A 683 1.80 -3.75 20.54
C VAL A 683 1.45 -2.52 21.35
N LEU A 684 0.52 -1.70 20.86
CA LEU A 684 0.12 -0.46 21.51
C LEU A 684 -0.57 -0.70 22.87
N PRO A 685 -1.55 -1.62 23.02
CA PRO A 685 -2.13 -1.94 24.32
C PRO A 685 -1.08 -2.39 25.35
N SER A 686 -0.07 -3.17 24.93
CA SER A 686 1.01 -3.62 25.82
C SER A 686 1.92 -2.48 26.29
N LEU A 687 2.07 -1.40 25.51
CA LEU A 687 2.84 -0.22 25.88
C LEU A 687 2.05 0.70 26.81
N LEU A 688 0.73 0.79 26.63
CA LEU A 688 -0.13 1.67 27.41
C LEU A 688 -0.49 1.09 28.79
N THR A 689 -0.58 -0.23 28.92
CA THR A 689 -0.96 -0.90 30.17
C THR A 689 0.22 -1.22 31.08
N ASP A 690 1.42 -1.39 30.52
CA ASP A 690 2.62 -1.78 31.26
C ASP A 690 3.37 -0.55 31.78
N SER A 691 3.23 -0.28 33.08
CA SER A 691 3.90 0.86 33.74
C SER A 691 5.42 0.89 33.58
N SER A 692 6.05 -0.29 33.39
CA SER A 692 7.50 -0.36 33.17
C SER A 692 7.91 0.23 31.82
N LYS A 693 6.99 0.33 30.86
CA LYS A 693 7.25 0.82 29.49
C LYS A 693 6.85 2.27 29.26
N TRP A 694 6.12 2.91 30.18
CA TRP A 694 5.63 4.27 29.95
C TRP A 694 6.74 5.28 29.64
N HIS A 695 7.92 5.12 30.23
CA HIS A 695 9.07 5.99 29.95
C HIS A 695 9.51 5.98 28.47
N THR A 696 9.22 4.92 27.71
CA THR A 696 9.52 4.87 26.27
C THR A 696 8.54 5.69 25.43
N LEU A 697 7.40 6.10 26.00
CA LEU A 697 6.37 6.91 25.34
C LEU A 697 6.57 8.42 25.55
N MET A 698 7.71 8.85 26.09
CA MET A 698 8.05 10.27 26.18
C MET A 698 8.20 10.89 24.79
N ASP A 699 8.11 12.22 24.69
CA ASP A 699 8.39 12.96 23.46
C ASP A 699 9.90 12.90 23.14
N PRO A 700 10.34 12.69 21.88
CA PRO A 700 9.56 12.54 20.64
C PRO A 700 8.94 11.16 20.29
N PRO A 701 9.43 9.99 20.75
CA PRO A 701 9.00 8.71 20.18
C PRO A 701 7.54 8.37 20.47
N GLY A 702 6.98 8.79 21.61
CA GLY A 702 5.56 8.57 21.92
C GLY A 702 4.63 9.30 20.94
N ARG A 703 4.94 10.56 20.61
CA ARG A 703 4.20 11.34 19.63
C ARG A 703 4.30 10.73 18.23
N ALA A 704 5.48 10.25 17.87
CA ALA A 704 5.72 9.57 16.61
C ALA A 704 4.91 8.26 16.50
N LEU A 705 4.88 7.45 17.57
CA LEU A 705 4.09 6.22 17.60
C LEU A 705 2.57 6.50 17.51
N ALA A 706 2.08 7.55 18.17
CA ALA A 706 0.69 7.97 18.06
C ALA A 706 0.34 8.28 16.61
N LYS A 707 1.22 9.02 15.92
CA LYS A 707 1.08 9.36 14.51
C LYS A 707 1.05 8.14 13.60
N LEU A 708 2.02 7.24 13.73
CA LEU A 708 2.06 5.98 12.97
C LEU A 708 0.78 5.17 13.18
N SER A 709 0.29 5.07 14.43
CA SER A 709 -0.90 4.32 14.78
C SER A 709 -2.16 4.86 14.09
N VAL A 710 -2.35 6.19 14.10
CA VAL A 710 -3.48 6.84 13.42
C VAL A 710 -3.40 6.66 11.91
N TRP A 711 -2.21 6.85 11.32
CA TRP A 711 -1.99 6.71 9.87
C TRP A 711 -2.30 5.29 9.36
N CYS A 712 -1.84 4.27 10.09
CA CYS A 712 -2.14 2.86 9.81
C CYS A 712 -3.64 2.56 9.99
N ALA A 713 -4.25 3.04 11.07
CA ALA A 713 -5.68 2.86 11.35
C ALA A 713 -6.57 3.44 10.24
N MET A 714 -6.31 4.69 9.85
CA MET A 714 -7.08 5.40 8.82
C MET A 714 -6.94 4.76 7.44
N THR A 715 -5.72 4.33 7.09
CA THR A 715 -5.46 3.67 5.81
C THR A 715 -6.18 2.32 5.75
N SER A 716 -6.03 1.49 6.79
CA SER A 716 -6.71 0.19 6.86
C SER A 716 -8.24 0.33 6.84
N TYR A 717 -8.78 1.33 7.54
CA TYR A 717 -10.22 1.60 7.58
C TYR A 717 -10.77 2.04 6.22
N SER A 718 -10.05 2.93 5.51
CA SER A 718 -10.45 3.36 4.17
C SER A 718 -10.43 2.23 3.13
N ILE A 719 -9.50 1.28 3.25
CA ILE A 719 -9.41 0.11 2.36
C ILE A 719 -10.59 -0.86 2.61
N HIS A 720 -11.00 -1.02 3.88
CA HIS A 720 -12.05 -1.96 4.26
C HIS A 720 -13.46 -1.50 3.84
N ASN A 721 -13.79 -0.22 4.03
CA ASN A 721 -15.13 0.33 3.79
C ASN A 721 -15.59 0.29 2.31
N LYS A 722 -14.69 -0.01 1.36
CA LYS A 722 -14.98 -0.05 -0.07
C LYS A 722 -15.14 -1.46 -0.65
N GLY A 723 -15.11 -2.50 0.18
CA GLY A 723 -15.63 -3.84 -0.17
C GLY A 723 -14.83 -4.64 -1.19
N GLN A 724 -13.58 -4.27 -1.51
CA GLN A 724 -12.71 -5.07 -2.38
C GLN A 724 -11.40 -5.43 -1.65
N PRO A 725 -11.21 -6.70 -1.26
CA PRO A 725 -9.94 -7.16 -0.72
C PRO A 725 -8.83 -6.96 -1.75
N SER A 726 -7.77 -6.21 -1.40
CA SER A 726 -6.62 -6.00 -2.29
C SER A 726 -5.99 -7.35 -2.68
N PRO A 727 -5.47 -7.54 -3.90
CA PRO A 727 -4.69 -8.73 -4.25
C PRO A 727 -3.51 -9.00 -3.31
N ARG A 728 -3.00 -7.97 -2.59
CA ARG A 728 -2.02 -8.11 -1.49
C ARG A 728 -2.47 -9.08 -0.39
N GLN A 729 -3.77 -9.17 -0.11
CA GLN A 729 -4.35 -10.05 0.91
C GLN A 729 -4.44 -11.51 0.48
N ARG A 730 -4.35 -11.81 -0.83
CA ARG A 730 -4.44 -13.18 -1.35
C ARG A 730 -3.09 -13.91 -1.37
N LYS A 731 -1.97 -13.17 -1.36
CA LYS A 731 -0.61 -13.75 -1.37
C LYS A 731 -0.17 -14.33 -0.02
N ARG A 732 -0.81 -13.95 1.09
CA ARG A 732 -0.37 -14.36 2.44
C ARG A 732 -1.37 -15.30 3.09
N HIS A 733 -0.84 -16.32 3.77
CA HIS A 733 -1.62 -17.32 4.48
C HIS A 733 -2.47 -16.63 5.56
N ARG A 734 -3.80 -16.84 5.50
CA ARG A 734 -4.80 -16.16 6.35
C ARG A 734 -4.93 -16.78 7.76
N GLU A 735 -4.01 -17.68 8.14
CA GLU A 735 -4.14 -18.50 9.35
C GLU A 735 -4.04 -17.68 10.66
N ASP A 736 -3.34 -16.54 10.67
CA ASP A 736 -3.18 -15.74 11.89
C ASP A 736 -4.40 -14.86 12.27
N ILE A 737 -5.47 -14.83 11.46
CA ILE A 737 -6.68 -14.03 11.79
C ILE A 737 -7.48 -14.68 12.93
N GLU A 738 -7.44 -16.01 13.07
CA GLU A 738 -8.27 -16.74 14.03
C GLU A 738 -7.88 -16.46 15.49
N ASP A 739 -6.60 -16.16 15.75
CA ASP A 739 -6.09 -15.81 17.09
C ASP A 739 -6.57 -14.44 17.59
N TYR A 740 -7.05 -13.54 16.72
CA TYR A 740 -7.60 -12.27 17.19
C TYR A 740 -8.93 -12.42 17.94
N SER A 741 -9.60 -13.57 17.76
CA SER A 741 -10.84 -13.87 18.49
C SER A 741 -10.58 -14.13 19.98
N SER A 742 -9.39 -14.62 20.33
CA SER A 742 -9.00 -15.06 21.68
C SER A 742 -8.33 -13.98 22.54
N LEU A 743 -7.88 -12.86 21.94
CA LEU A 743 -7.15 -11.78 22.63
C LEU A 743 -7.95 -11.02 23.70
N PHE A 744 -9.27 -11.13 23.62
CA PHE A 744 -10.17 -10.72 24.68
C PHE A 744 -11.14 -11.88 24.90
N PRO A 745 -10.93 -12.73 25.91
CA PRO A 745 -11.90 -13.75 26.29
C PRO A 745 -13.10 -13.02 26.89
N LEU A 746 -13.99 -12.58 26.02
CA LEU A 746 -15.38 -12.41 26.36
C LEU A 746 -16.00 -13.72 25.90
N ASP A 747 -16.18 -14.65 26.83
CA ASP A 747 -17.09 -15.77 26.60
C ASP A 747 -18.37 -15.18 26.02
N ASP A 748 -18.71 -15.53 24.77
CA ASP A 748 -19.93 -15.07 24.09
C ASP A 748 -21.22 -15.38 24.90
N ASN A 749 -21.10 -16.20 25.95
CA ASN A 749 -22.18 -16.60 26.86
C ASN A 749 -22.15 -16.00 28.27
N GLN A 750 -21.18 -15.16 28.66
CA GLN A 750 -21.21 -14.50 29.97
C GLN A 750 -20.84 -13.02 29.90
N GLN A 751 -21.84 -12.15 30.12
CA GLN A 751 -21.67 -10.73 30.41
C GLN A 751 -20.52 -10.54 31.41
N SER A 752 -19.44 -9.89 30.98
CA SER A 752 -18.27 -9.64 31.80
C SER A 752 -18.66 -8.91 33.10
N LYS A 753 -18.14 -9.36 34.24
CA LYS A 753 -18.36 -8.73 35.56
C LYS A 753 -17.98 -7.23 35.57
N LEU A 754 -17.13 -6.81 34.63
CA LEU A 754 -16.77 -5.40 34.39
C LEU A 754 -17.96 -4.58 33.84
N MET A 755 -18.80 -5.16 32.98
CA MET A 755 -20.02 -4.52 32.46
C MET A 755 -21.05 -4.28 33.55
N ARG A 756 -21.17 -5.19 34.53
CA ARG A 756 -22.09 -5.04 35.68
C ARG A 756 -21.65 -3.93 36.64
N LEU A 757 -20.36 -3.58 36.67
CA LEU A 757 -19.82 -2.47 37.47
C LEU A 757 -19.96 -1.11 36.77
N LEU A 758 -20.05 -1.08 35.44
CA LEU A 758 -20.21 0.14 34.64
C LEU A 758 -21.68 0.45 34.31
N SER A 759 -22.59 -0.53 34.43
CA SER A 759 -24.03 -0.30 34.42
C SER A 759 -24.49 0.11 35.83
N SER A 760 -24.59 1.40 36.10
CA SER A 760 -25.35 1.87 37.26
C SER A 760 -26.81 1.41 37.12
N ASN A 761 -27.28 0.63 38.09
CA ASN A 761 -28.68 0.21 38.21
C ASN A 761 -29.59 1.44 38.30
N GLU A 762 -30.32 1.73 37.23
CA GLU A 762 -31.66 2.32 37.33
C GLU A 762 -32.60 1.45 36.49
N GLU A 763 -33.37 0.61 37.16
CA GLU A 763 -34.46 -0.16 36.56
C GLU A 763 -35.64 0.80 36.32
N GLU A 764 -35.96 1.11 35.06
CA GLU A 764 -37.30 1.61 34.72
C GLU A 764 -37.85 0.94 33.44
N HIS A 765 -39.13 0.58 33.54
CA HIS A 765 -39.90 -0.23 32.62
C HIS A 765 -40.09 0.40 31.23
N SER A 766 -40.05 -0.45 30.21
CA SER A 766 -40.28 -0.12 28.80
C SER A 766 -41.70 0.41 28.54
N VAL A 767 -41.82 1.71 28.24
CA VAL A 767 -42.99 2.26 27.53
C VAL A 767 -42.51 3.05 26.31
N GLN A 768 -43.10 2.75 25.15
CA GLN A 768 -42.85 3.45 23.89
C GLN A 768 -43.21 4.94 24.02
N ALA A 769 -42.24 5.84 23.81
CA ALA A 769 -42.46 7.28 23.74
C ALA A 769 -41.86 7.89 22.47
N ASN A 770 -42.54 8.93 21.96
CA ASN A 770 -42.27 9.66 20.71
C ASN A 770 -40.88 10.34 20.67
N PRO A 771 -40.37 10.71 19.47
CA PRO A 771 -38.96 11.10 19.25
C PRO A 771 -38.49 12.44 19.85
N ILE A 772 -39.33 13.17 20.57
CA ILE A 772 -39.04 14.55 21.00
C ILE A 772 -38.58 14.61 22.47
N ASP A 773 -38.93 13.63 23.30
CA ASP A 773 -38.55 13.58 24.72
C ASP A 773 -37.73 12.33 25.04
N ARG A 774 -36.46 12.29 24.61
CA ARG A 774 -35.49 11.33 25.14
C ARG A 774 -34.78 11.92 26.36
N PRO A 775 -34.75 11.22 27.52
CA PRO A 775 -33.95 11.66 28.66
C PRO A 775 -32.44 11.56 28.36
N MET A 776 -31.69 12.33 29.15
CA MET A 776 -30.32 12.81 28.95
C MET A 776 -29.18 11.76 28.82
N ASN A 777 -29.49 10.45 28.77
CA ASN A 777 -28.53 9.35 28.95
C ASN A 777 -28.50 8.29 27.84
N SER A 778 -28.91 8.59 26.60
CA SER A 778 -28.70 7.63 25.49
C SER A 778 -27.27 7.67 24.96
N SER A 779 -26.30 7.25 25.79
CA SER A 779 -25.04 6.71 25.30
C SER A 779 -25.34 5.54 24.36
N LEU A 780 -24.58 5.38 23.28
CA LEU A 780 -24.47 4.04 22.70
C LEU A 780 -23.95 3.14 23.82
N SER A 781 -24.79 2.26 24.35
CA SER A 781 -24.36 1.35 25.40
C SER A 781 -23.20 0.51 24.85
N ALA A 782 -22.29 0.05 25.71
CA ALA A 782 -21.20 -0.85 25.28
C ALA A 782 -21.75 -2.08 24.52
N SER A 783 -22.99 -2.50 24.79
CA SER A 783 -23.73 -3.52 24.02
C SER A 783 -24.13 -3.12 22.59
N GLN A 784 -24.35 -1.84 22.30
CA GLN A 784 -24.63 -1.35 20.93
C GLN A 784 -23.36 -1.22 20.09
N ILE A 785 -22.23 -0.85 20.70
CA ILE A 785 -20.90 -0.91 20.05
C ILE A 785 -20.56 -2.38 19.71
N HIS A 786 -20.87 -3.31 20.62
CA HIS A 786 -20.66 -4.76 20.42
C HIS A 786 -21.46 -5.34 19.23
N ASN A 787 -22.72 -4.93 19.04
CA ASN A 787 -23.56 -5.43 17.94
C ASN A 787 -23.13 -4.91 16.55
N ILE A 788 -22.46 -3.75 16.48
CA ILE A 788 -21.91 -3.18 15.23
C ILE A 788 -20.48 -3.70 14.97
N SER A 789 -19.75 -4.08 16.03
CA SER A 789 -18.34 -4.48 16.03
C SER A 789 -18.05 -5.95 15.66
N SER A 790 -19.05 -6.84 15.59
CA SER A 790 -18.81 -8.29 15.62
C SER A 790 -18.38 -8.94 14.30
N LYS A 791 -18.51 -8.26 13.14
CA LYS A 791 -18.18 -8.87 11.83
C LYS A 791 -16.76 -8.59 11.32
N GLU A 792 -16.08 -7.56 11.81
CA GLU A 792 -14.83 -7.07 11.21
C GLU A 792 -13.71 -6.89 12.27
N PRO A 793 -12.54 -7.56 12.10
CA PRO A 793 -11.46 -7.53 13.08
C PRO A 793 -10.94 -6.11 13.42
N LEU A 794 -10.85 -5.23 12.42
CA LEU A 794 -10.35 -3.86 12.60
C LEU A 794 -11.29 -3.03 13.48
N ASN A 795 -12.61 -3.14 13.27
CA ASN A 795 -13.60 -2.41 14.06
C ASN A 795 -13.57 -2.85 15.52
N ARG A 796 -13.40 -4.16 15.78
CA ARG A 796 -13.23 -4.71 17.14
C ARG A 796 -11.96 -4.17 17.80
N VAL A 797 -10.83 -4.18 17.10
CA VAL A 797 -9.56 -3.65 17.62
C VAL A 797 -9.66 -2.16 17.92
N LEU A 798 -10.26 -1.36 17.05
CA LEU A 798 -10.47 0.08 17.26
C LEU A 798 -11.39 0.35 18.45
N ALA A 799 -12.53 -0.33 18.55
CA ALA A 799 -13.44 -0.19 19.68
C ALA A 799 -12.74 -0.52 21.02
N ASN A 800 -11.98 -1.62 21.06
CA ASN A 800 -11.22 -2.00 22.26
C ASN A 800 -10.13 -0.98 22.60
N LEU A 801 -9.44 -0.44 21.61
CA LEU A 801 -8.44 0.59 21.82
C LEU A 801 -9.07 1.85 22.43
N PHE A 802 -10.20 2.33 21.90
CA PHE A 802 -10.89 3.48 22.49
C PHE A 802 -11.40 3.21 23.91
N LEU A 803 -11.86 1.99 24.22
CA LEU A 803 -12.22 1.61 25.59
C LEU A 803 -10.99 1.65 26.53
N LEU A 804 -9.83 1.15 26.08
CA LEU A 804 -8.58 1.25 26.82
C LEU A 804 -8.17 2.71 27.05
N ILE A 805 -8.26 3.54 26.02
CA ILE A 805 -7.98 4.98 26.14
C ILE A 805 -8.92 5.64 27.15
N SER A 806 -10.22 5.31 27.13
CA SER A 806 -11.17 5.83 28.13
C SER A 806 -10.80 5.41 29.56
N SER A 807 -10.36 4.16 29.75
CA SER A 807 -9.90 3.66 31.04
C SER A 807 -8.67 4.44 31.55
N ILE A 808 -7.70 4.70 30.66
CA ILE A 808 -6.51 5.50 30.98
C ILE A 808 -6.88 6.91 31.42
N LEU A 809 -7.77 7.57 30.67
CA LEU A 809 -8.23 8.92 31.04
C LEU A 809 -9.02 8.92 32.36
N GLY A 810 -9.75 7.84 32.67
CA GLY A 810 -10.49 7.67 33.92
C GLY A 810 -9.61 7.39 35.15
N ALA A 811 -8.41 6.86 34.97
CA ALA A 811 -7.53 6.42 36.06
C ALA A 811 -6.91 7.56 36.89
N ARG A 812 -7.09 8.84 36.47
CA ARG A 812 -6.55 10.05 37.13
C ARG A 812 -5.03 10.04 37.40
N MET A 813 -4.28 9.20 36.70
CA MET A 813 -2.82 9.11 36.79
C MET A 813 -2.20 9.81 35.58
N ALA A 814 -1.49 10.91 35.80
CA ALA A 814 -0.82 11.64 34.73
C ALA A 814 0.57 11.03 34.45
N GLY A 815 0.91 10.86 33.18
CA GLY A 815 2.22 10.38 32.73
C GLY A 815 2.36 10.34 31.20
N ALA A 816 3.45 9.73 30.73
CA ALA A 816 3.73 9.60 29.30
C ALA A 816 2.61 8.87 28.52
N HIS A 817 1.96 7.88 29.13
CA HIS A 817 0.84 7.15 28.53
C HIS A 817 -0.43 8.02 28.38
N THR A 818 -0.72 8.93 29.31
CA THR A 818 -1.79 9.92 29.12
C THR A 818 -1.44 10.98 28.07
N GLN A 819 -0.16 11.36 27.97
CA GLN A 819 0.30 12.31 26.96
C GLN A 819 0.26 11.69 25.55
N PHE A 820 0.56 10.40 25.43
CA PHE A 820 0.33 9.63 24.21
C PHE A 820 -1.12 9.73 23.74
N VAL A 821 -2.09 9.57 24.64
CA VAL A 821 -3.52 9.69 24.32
C VAL A 821 -3.83 11.06 23.73
N GLN A 822 -3.26 12.13 24.28
CA GLN A 822 -3.43 13.47 23.73
C GLN A 822 -2.94 13.55 22.28
N TRP A 823 -1.71 13.11 22.01
CA TRP A 823 -1.14 13.13 20.66
C TRP A 823 -1.91 12.23 19.68
N PHE A 824 -2.41 11.09 20.15
CA PHE A 824 -3.25 10.20 19.34
C PHE A 824 -4.54 10.89 18.92
N MET A 825 -5.23 11.56 19.85
CA MET A 825 -6.46 12.31 19.56
C MET A 825 -6.20 13.52 18.65
N GLU A 826 -5.09 14.23 18.87
CA GLU A 826 -4.63 15.33 18.01
C GLU A 826 -4.44 14.86 16.56
N GLU A 827 -3.68 13.79 16.34
CA GLU A 827 -3.43 13.28 14.98
C GLU A 827 -4.72 12.71 14.35
N CYS A 828 -5.62 12.09 15.13
CA CYS A 828 -6.94 11.68 14.63
C CYS A 828 -7.71 12.86 14.04
N VAL A 829 -7.70 14.02 14.72
CA VAL A 829 -8.38 15.24 14.26
C VAL A 829 -7.67 15.88 13.08
N GLU A 830 -6.33 15.96 13.12
CA GLU A 830 -5.54 16.54 12.03
C GLU A 830 -5.66 15.75 10.72
N SER A 831 -5.91 14.44 10.82
CA SER A 831 -6.07 13.53 9.68
C SER A 831 -7.50 13.45 9.13
N LEU A 832 -8.47 14.20 9.67
CA LEU A 832 -9.85 14.24 9.16
C LEU A 832 -9.95 15.03 7.84
N ASP A 833 -10.80 14.55 6.93
CA ASP A 833 -11.16 15.27 5.71
C ASP A 833 -12.06 16.48 6.00
N GLN A 834 -11.96 17.51 5.15
CA GLN A 834 -12.92 18.61 5.14
C GLN A 834 -14.33 18.06 4.88
N GLY A 835 -15.18 18.06 5.91
CA GLY A 835 -16.57 17.57 5.83
C GLY A 835 -16.77 16.06 6.05
N GLY A 836 -15.70 15.30 6.34
CA GLY A 836 -15.80 13.87 6.64
C GLY A 836 -16.31 13.62 8.06
N LYS A 837 -17.59 13.29 8.21
CA LYS A 837 -18.10 12.66 9.44
C LYS A 837 -17.55 11.22 9.52
N GLY A 838 -16.99 10.82 10.66
CA GLY A 838 -16.87 9.40 11.03
C GLY A 838 -15.75 8.60 10.33
N GLY A 839 -14.49 8.98 10.55
CA GLY A 839 -13.35 8.07 10.39
C GLY A 839 -13.25 7.08 11.56
N ILE A 840 -12.04 6.75 12.00
CA ILE A 840 -11.84 5.89 13.18
C ILE A 840 -12.41 6.47 14.48
N LEU A 841 -12.66 7.78 14.54
CA LEU A 841 -13.29 8.45 15.69
C LEU A 841 -14.73 8.00 15.95
N GLN A 842 -15.42 7.36 14.99
CA GLN A 842 -16.76 6.82 15.22
C GLN A 842 -16.81 5.74 16.32
N PHE A 843 -15.67 5.11 16.61
CA PHE A 843 -15.54 4.08 17.64
C PHE A 843 -15.31 4.68 19.04
N MET A 844 -15.17 6.00 19.15
CA MET A 844 -14.95 6.70 20.43
C MET A 844 -16.24 6.72 21.28
N PRO A 845 -16.22 6.20 22.52
CA PRO A 845 -17.31 6.37 23.48
C PRO A 845 -17.64 7.84 23.75
N PHE A 846 -18.92 8.17 23.86
CA PHE A 846 -19.39 9.53 24.12
C PHE A 846 -18.86 10.11 25.45
N SER A 847 -18.69 9.25 26.47
CA SER A 847 -18.12 9.62 27.77
C SER A 847 -16.68 10.15 27.68
N MET A 848 -15.92 9.74 26.66
CA MET A 848 -14.53 10.17 26.48
C MET A 848 -14.42 11.65 26.13
N VAL A 849 -15.43 12.27 25.51
CA VAL A 849 -15.36 13.69 25.13
C VAL A 849 -15.07 14.58 26.34
N SER A 850 -15.76 14.31 27.46
CA SER A 850 -15.54 15.04 28.71
C SER A 850 -14.17 14.76 29.31
N GLN A 851 -13.71 13.50 29.22
CA GLN A 851 -12.41 13.07 29.78
C GLN A 851 -11.24 13.65 28.99
N VAL A 852 -11.32 13.64 27.65
CA VAL A 852 -10.35 14.28 26.76
C VAL A 852 -10.34 15.78 27.02
N SER A 853 -11.49 16.41 27.21
CA SER A 853 -11.55 17.83 27.57
C SER A 853 -10.86 18.14 28.90
N GLU A 854 -10.94 17.26 29.91
CA GLU A 854 -10.19 17.44 31.16
C GLU A 854 -8.69 17.30 30.96
N LEU A 855 -8.24 16.34 30.15
CA LEU A 855 -6.83 16.18 29.80
C LEU A 855 -6.28 17.44 29.10
N VAL A 856 -7.09 18.01 28.20
CA VAL A 856 -6.77 19.22 27.44
C VAL A 856 -6.60 20.45 28.36
N LYS A 857 -7.22 20.50 29.55
CA LYS A 857 -7.01 21.59 30.54
C LYS A 857 -5.59 21.61 31.14
N VAL A 858 -4.92 20.46 31.19
CA VAL A 858 -3.59 20.31 31.80
C VAL A 858 -2.47 20.67 30.80
N SER A 859 -2.80 20.64 29.51
CA SER A 859 -1.90 20.94 28.41
C SER A 859 -1.94 22.44 28.07
N THR A 860 -0.79 23.12 28.16
CA THR A 860 -0.62 24.51 27.69
C THR A 860 -0.82 24.71 26.18
N LEU A 861 -1.17 23.63 25.45
CA LEU A 861 -1.34 23.56 23.99
C LEU A 861 -2.79 23.20 23.58
N SER A 862 -3.77 23.41 24.46
CA SER A 862 -5.17 23.10 24.19
C SER A 862 -5.69 23.79 22.91
N SER A 863 -5.99 23.02 21.87
CA SER A 863 -6.63 23.53 20.66
C SER A 863 -8.15 23.33 20.75
N PRO A 864 -8.96 24.41 20.85
CA PRO A 864 -10.42 24.34 20.77
C PRO A 864 -10.94 23.57 19.54
N LYS A 865 -10.11 23.48 18.48
CA LYS A 865 -10.42 22.68 17.28
C LYS A 865 -10.60 21.19 17.59
N ILE A 866 -9.83 20.62 18.52
CA ILE A 866 -9.90 19.20 18.88
C ILE A 866 -11.27 18.88 19.48
N VAL A 867 -11.70 19.68 20.46
CA VAL A 867 -13.01 19.52 21.13
C VAL A 867 -14.13 19.60 20.10
N LEU A 868 -14.10 20.60 19.21
CA LEU A 868 -15.10 20.74 18.16
C LEU A 868 -15.11 19.55 17.18
N ALA A 869 -13.94 19.00 16.84
CA ALA A 869 -13.81 17.94 15.85
C ALA A 869 -14.23 16.55 16.38
N ILE A 870 -14.00 16.27 17.67
CA ILE A 870 -14.39 14.99 18.28
C ILE A 870 -15.87 14.96 18.72
N THR A 871 -16.54 16.12 18.75
CA THR A 871 -17.97 16.23 19.10
C THR A 871 -18.86 16.27 17.86
N ASP A 872 -19.95 15.50 17.86
CA ASP A 872 -20.97 15.64 16.83
C ASP A 872 -21.83 16.91 17.05
N LEU A 873 -21.40 18.03 16.48
CA LEU A 873 -22.08 19.32 16.59
C LEU A 873 -23.43 19.36 15.84
N THR A 874 -23.76 18.34 15.03
CA THR A 874 -25.09 18.27 14.41
C THR A 874 -26.18 17.90 15.42
N LEU A 875 -25.80 17.24 16.51
CA LEU A 875 -26.70 16.89 17.61
C LEU A 875 -26.72 17.99 18.69
N PRO A 876 -27.89 18.35 19.25
CA PRO A 876 -27.98 19.29 20.37
C PRO A 876 -27.12 18.89 21.57
N LEU A 877 -27.07 17.58 21.86
CA LEU A 877 -26.24 17.04 22.94
C LEU A 877 -24.74 17.24 22.68
N GLY A 878 -24.28 17.04 21.44
CA GLY A 878 -22.88 17.28 21.07
C GLY A 878 -22.49 18.75 21.22
N ARG A 879 -23.37 19.68 20.83
CA ARG A 879 -23.16 21.13 21.05
C ARG A 879 -23.10 21.50 22.54
N ARG A 880 -23.95 20.90 23.38
CA ARG A 880 -23.92 21.08 24.85
C ARG A 880 -22.59 20.63 25.46
N VAL A 881 -22.12 19.45 25.06
CA VAL A 881 -20.85 18.89 25.57
C VAL A 881 -19.66 19.71 25.08
N ALA A 882 -19.63 20.08 23.81
CA ALA A 882 -18.58 20.95 23.25
C ALA A 882 -18.53 22.30 23.97
N ALA A 883 -19.69 22.93 24.20
CA ALA A 883 -19.77 24.19 24.93
C ALA A 883 -19.20 24.05 26.35
N LYS A 884 -19.65 23.04 27.11
CA LYS A 884 -19.17 22.79 28.48
C LYS A 884 -17.67 22.50 28.53
N ALA A 885 -17.15 21.76 27.56
CA ALA A 885 -15.73 21.46 27.44
C ALA A 885 -14.91 22.72 27.18
N LEU A 886 -15.30 23.52 26.18
CA LEU A 886 -14.59 24.74 25.79
C LEU A 886 -14.67 25.85 26.83
N THR A 887 -15.79 26.00 27.55
CA THR A 887 -15.90 27.01 28.61
C THR A 887 -15.13 26.64 29.87
N ALA A 888 -14.66 25.39 29.98
CA ALA A 888 -13.84 24.94 31.08
C ALA A 888 -12.32 24.96 30.76
N LEU A 889 -11.95 25.31 29.52
CA LEU A 889 -10.61 25.72 29.09
C LEU A 889 -10.41 27.21 29.36
#